data_AF-A0A9Q0VRB0-F1
#
_entry.id   AF-A0A9Q0VRB0-F1
#
_cell.length_a   1.000
_cell.length_b   1.000
_cell.length_c   1.000
_cell.angle_alpha   90.00
_cell.angle_beta   90.00
_cell.angle_gamma   90.00
#
_symmetry.space_group_name_H-M   'P 1'
#
loop_
_entity.id
_entity.type
_entity.pdbx_description
1 polymer ?
#
loop_
_entity_poly.entity_id
_entity_poly.type
_entity_poly.pdbx_seq_one_letter_code
_entity_poly.pdbx_strand_id
1 'polypeptide(L)'
;MSAALRNLSLSPTIFSSFTLLLSISSLFLHSCYSSIDEQGQALLAWRDSLNTSTGVLNSWNPLDSSPCKWFGVHCSSNGQRCRDKLESSSFARPTAFKFSASQVVEEPYPFINQSHRCDPESVPSPSGIGNLSSLVYLTLFDNQLSGEIPRSIGSLSRLQIFRAGGNKNLNGELPQEIGSCANLVVLGLAETSISGSLPSSIGKLKRIQTIAIYTALLSGAIPEEIGDCSELQNLYLYQNSISGPIPRRIGELSKLQSLLLWQNSIVGAIPDELGSCTELTVIDLSDNLLTGSIPRSFGKLLKLEELQLSVNQLTGTIPAEITNCTALSHLEVDNNGISGEIPTECENLQALDLSYNSLFGSIPKQIFGLQNLTKLLILSNDLSGFIPPDIGNCTSLYRLRLNGNRLGGTIPSEIGNLKILNFIDLSNNLLVGGIPLSISGCQNLEFLDIHSNGITGSVPDSLPRSLQYVDVSDNRLTGSLTHRIGSLTELTKLNLAKNQLSGEIPAEILSCSKLQLLNLGDNGFSGEIPKELGQIPALEISLNLSCNQFSGKIPSHFSDLNKLGVLDISHNKLEGSLDVLANLQNLVFLNVSFNDFSGELPNTPFFRKLPLSDLASNQGLYIAGGVGTPGVHLAPGGHTRSAMELLMSVLLSASAVLVLLAIYMLVRARIGSHGLMEDDTWEMTLYQKLEFSVDDIVKNLTSANVIGTGSSGVVYRVILPNGEMIAVKKMWSSEESGAFNSEIQTLGSIRHKNIVRLLGWCSNKNLKLLFYDYLPHGKLEFTSSRCWQGRSRMGG
;
A
#
# COMPACT_ATOMS: atom_id res chain seq x y z
N MET A 1 -70.15 45.86 56.70
CA MET A 1 -71.42 45.70 57.44
C MET A 1 -72.07 44.40 57.02
N SER A 2 -72.38 43.54 58.00
CA SER A 2 -73.50 42.57 58.08
C SER A 2 -73.97 41.89 56.78
N ALA A 3 -73.66 40.63 56.52
CA ALA A 3 -74.34 39.41 57.02
C ALA A 3 -75.56 38.94 56.21
N ALA A 4 -75.58 37.63 55.97
CA ALA A 4 -76.70 36.71 56.21
C ALA A 4 -77.85 36.60 55.18
N LEU A 5 -77.83 35.42 54.53
CA LEU A 5 -78.82 34.33 54.67
C LEU A 5 -80.21 34.39 53.98
N ARG A 6 -80.48 33.23 53.36
CA ARG A 6 -81.74 32.44 53.29
C ARG A 6 -82.63 32.58 52.04
N ASN A 7 -82.40 31.62 51.14
CA ASN A 7 -83.20 30.40 50.92
C ASN A 7 -84.73 30.46 50.72
N LEU A 8 -85.09 29.67 49.70
CA LEU A 8 -86.33 28.89 49.45
C LEU A 8 -87.51 29.68 48.86
N SER A 9 -88.31 29.19 47.91
CA SER A 9 -88.28 28.06 46.98
C SER A 9 -89.65 28.02 46.26
N LEU A 10 -89.69 27.36 45.09
CA LEU A 10 -90.83 26.68 44.45
C LEU A 10 -91.72 27.39 43.39
N SER A 11 -91.33 27.14 42.12
CA SER A 11 -92.13 26.64 40.97
C SER A 11 -93.21 27.53 40.31
N PRO A 12 -93.73 27.19 39.11
CA PRO A 12 -93.04 26.79 37.87
C PRO A 12 -93.59 27.58 36.65
N THR A 13 -93.03 27.29 35.47
CA THR A 13 -93.59 27.50 34.12
C THR A 13 -93.29 28.79 33.34
N ILE A 14 -92.92 28.52 32.08
CA ILE A 14 -93.05 29.26 30.82
C ILE A 14 -91.95 30.28 30.40
N PHE A 15 -91.48 30.06 29.17
CA PHE A 15 -90.75 30.93 28.25
C PHE A 15 -89.24 31.15 28.48
N SER A 16 -88.44 30.45 27.68
CA SER A 16 -87.11 30.92 27.27
C SER A 16 -86.62 30.18 26.02
N SER A 17 -87.24 30.47 24.89
CA SER A 17 -86.57 30.43 23.59
C SER A 17 -85.64 31.64 23.49
N PHE A 18 -84.47 31.58 24.14
CA PHE A 18 -83.37 32.53 23.94
C PHE A 18 -82.05 32.03 24.58
N THR A 19 -81.55 30.88 24.16
CA THR A 19 -80.12 30.50 24.35
C THR A 19 -79.65 29.62 23.19
N LEU A 20 -79.64 30.20 21.99
CA LEU A 20 -78.93 29.68 20.83
C LEU A 20 -77.58 30.42 20.73
N LEU A 21 -76.67 30.20 21.70
CA LEU A 21 -75.26 30.61 21.67
C LEU A 21 -74.58 30.11 22.96
N LEU A 22 -74.26 28.81 22.99
CA LEU A 22 -73.21 28.14 23.81
C LEU A 22 -73.53 26.63 23.90
N SER A 23 -73.54 25.94 22.76
CA SER A 23 -73.60 24.46 22.75
C SER A 23 -73.02 23.87 21.46
N ILE A 24 -71.89 24.41 20.98
CA ILE A 24 -71.02 23.75 19.99
C ILE A 24 -69.57 24.05 20.36
N SER A 25 -69.09 23.47 21.45
CA SER A 25 -67.64 23.39 21.73
C SER A 25 -67.27 22.15 22.56
N SER A 26 -68.09 21.10 22.54
CA SER A 26 -67.83 19.84 23.25
C SER A 26 -67.82 18.62 22.33
N LEU A 27 -67.65 18.84 21.01
CA LEU A 27 -67.46 17.82 20.00
C LEU A 27 -66.24 18.15 19.12
N PHE A 28 -65.14 18.57 19.75
CA PHE A 28 -63.83 18.17 19.26
C PHE A 28 -63.29 17.18 20.29
N LEU A 29 -63.42 15.90 19.95
CA LEU A 29 -62.44 14.90 20.36
C LEU A 29 -61.06 15.45 19.95
N HIS A 30 -60.43 16.21 20.83
CA HIS A 30 -58.97 16.18 20.88
C HIS A 30 -58.67 14.84 21.53
N SER A 31 -58.46 13.83 20.68
CA SER A 31 -57.51 12.78 20.98
C SER A 31 -56.31 13.49 21.60
N CYS A 32 -56.04 13.30 22.90
CA CYS A 32 -54.71 13.57 23.40
C CYS A 32 -53.79 12.69 22.56
N TYR A 33 -53.19 13.24 21.51
CA TYR A 33 -52.00 12.67 20.95
C TYR A 33 -51.04 12.60 22.13
N SER A 34 -50.67 11.39 22.53
CA SER A 34 -49.63 11.17 23.51
C SER A 34 -48.38 11.85 22.95
N SER A 35 -48.03 13.02 23.49
CA SER A 35 -46.78 13.68 23.14
C SER A 35 -45.63 12.74 23.50
N ILE A 36 -44.60 12.72 22.66
CA ILE A 36 -43.36 12.01 22.93
C ILE A 36 -42.85 12.34 24.34
N ASP A 37 -42.43 11.31 25.06
CA ASP A 37 -41.91 11.45 26.40
C ASP A 37 -40.67 12.38 26.42
N GLU A 38 -40.31 12.86 27.61
CA GLU A 38 -39.17 13.76 27.81
C GLU A 38 -37.87 13.19 27.24
N GLN A 39 -37.81 11.85 27.09
CA GLN A 39 -36.69 11.15 26.48
C GLN A 39 -36.70 11.32 24.95
N GLY A 40 -37.80 11.08 24.26
CA GLY A 40 -37.81 11.31 22.82
C GLY A 40 -37.65 12.79 22.45
N GLN A 41 -38.09 13.74 23.28
CA GLN A 41 -37.80 15.17 23.07
C GLN A 41 -36.28 15.47 23.08
N ALA A 42 -35.55 14.82 23.98
CA ALA A 42 -34.11 14.94 24.09
C ALA A 42 -33.35 14.38 22.87
N LEU A 43 -33.79 13.24 22.34
CA LEU A 43 -33.26 12.67 21.10
C LEU A 43 -33.57 13.57 19.89
N LEU A 44 -34.77 14.14 19.82
CA LEU A 44 -35.13 15.09 18.76
C LEU A 44 -34.28 16.37 18.81
N ALA A 45 -34.02 16.91 20.01
CA ALA A 45 -33.14 18.06 20.17
C ALA A 45 -31.70 17.76 19.72
N TRP A 46 -31.19 16.55 20.01
CA TRP A 46 -29.89 16.14 19.48
C TRP A 46 -29.92 15.94 17.97
N ARG A 47 -30.95 15.29 17.42
CA ARG A 47 -31.17 15.18 15.98
C ARG A 47 -31.15 16.55 15.32
N ASP A 48 -31.80 17.55 15.90
CA ASP A 48 -31.88 18.90 15.34
C ASP A 48 -30.53 19.64 15.42
N SER A 49 -29.61 19.20 16.30
CA SER A 49 -28.20 19.63 16.31
C SER A 49 -27.31 18.89 15.29
N LEU A 50 -27.77 17.74 14.79
CA LEU A 50 -27.07 16.96 13.76
C LEU A 50 -27.58 17.39 12.39
N ASN A 51 -26.70 17.83 11.49
CA ASN A 51 -27.12 18.05 10.10
C ASN A 51 -27.21 16.68 9.40
N THR A 52 -28.42 16.29 8.96
CA THR A 52 -28.68 14.98 8.33
C THR A 52 -29.20 15.15 6.90
N SER A 53 -28.51 14.52 5.94
CA SER A 53 -28.80 14.64 4.50
C SER A 53 -29.60 13.47 3.93
N THR A 54 -29.77 12.37 4.67
CA THR A 54 -30.30 11.10 4.14
C THR A 54 -31.63 10.65 4.73
N GLY A 55 -32.28 11.44 5.59
CA GLY A 55 -33.55 11.06 6.20
C GLY A 55 -33.48 9.80 7.09
N VAL A 56 -32.31 9.37 7.52
CA VAL A 56 -32.15 8.12 8.30
C VAL A 56 -32.86 8.21 9.66
N LEU A 57 -32.91 9.41 10.23
CA LEU A 57 -33.63 9.68 11.48
C LEU A 57 -35.12 9.97 11.25
N ASN A 58 -35.69 9.67 10.07
CA ASN A 58 -37.12 9.88 9.78
C ASN A 58 -38.04 9.04 10.66
N SER A 59 -37.54 7.92 11.20
CA SER A 59 -38.29 7.10 12.17
C SER A 59 -38.43 7.80 13.54
N TRP A 60 -37.71 8.90 13.78
CA TRP A 60 -37.77 9.66 15.03
C TRP A 60 -38.95 10.63 14.95
N ASN A 61 -40.15 10.08 15.14
CA ASN A 61 -41.40 10.80 15.00
C ASN A 61 -41.81 11.45 16.33
N PRO A 62 -41.96 12.79 16.40
CA PRO A 62 -42.40 13.48 17.62
C PRO A 62 -43.82 13.10 18.10
N LEU A 63 -44.59 12.40 17.26
CA LEU A 63 -45.92 11.90 17.61
C LEU A 63 -45.93 10.54 18.30
N ASP A 64 -44.79 9.84 18.39
CA ASP A 64 -44.70 8.57 19.10
C ASP A 64 -44.78 8.79 20.62
N SER A 65 -45.31 7.82 21.37
CA SER A 65 -45.37 7.92 22.84
C SER A 65 -44.04 7.59 23.53
N SER A 66 -43.07 7.04 22.82
CA SER A 66 -41.76 6.65 23.35
C SER A 66 -40.72 6.47 22.23
N PRO A 67 -39.44 6.84 22.43
CA PRO A 67 -38.40 6.72 21.41
C PRO A 67 -37.87 5.29 21.24
N CYS A 68 -38.31 4.33 22.05
CA CYS A 68 -37.76 2.96 22.06
C CYS A 68 -38.07 2.13 20.81
N LYS A 69 -38.87 2.66 19.88
CA LYS A 69 -39.15 2.07 18.56
C LYS A 69 -38.39 2.78 17.43
N TRP A 70 -37.64 3.84 17.75
CA TRP A 70 -36.90 4.59 16.77
C TRP A 70 -35.70 3.80 16.27
N PHE A 71 -35.36 4.00 15.00
CA PHE A 71 -34.19 3.38 14.41
C PHE A 71 -32.95 3.70 15.26
N GLY A 72 -32.23 2.65 15.68
CA GLY A 72 -31.00 2.77 16.45
C GLY A 72 -31.17 2.99 17.96
N VAL A 73 -32.39 3.00 18.49
CA VAL A 73 -32.69 3.28 19.90
C VAL A 73 -33.33 2.05 20.56
N HIS A 74 -32.71 1.52 21.62
CA HIS A 74 -33.29 0.43 22.40
C HIS A 74 -33.30 0.74 23.90
N CYS A 75 -34.48 0.57 24.51
CA CYS A 75 -34.71 0.84 25.94
C CYS A 75 -34.89 -0.45 26.75
N SER A 76 -34.66 -0.36 28.06
CA SER A 76 -34.90 -1.47 28.98
C SER A 76 -36.40 -1.72 29.22
N SER A 77 -36.90 -2.93 28.96
CA SER A 77 -38.20 -3.39 29.48
C SER A 77 -38.06 -3.82 30.94
N ASN A 78 -38.87 -3.28 31.84
CA ASN A 78 -38.86 -3.66 33.26
C ASN A 78 -38.99 -5.19 33.41
N GLY A 79 -37.90 -5.85 33.84
CA GLY A 79 -37.97 -7.09 34.59
C GLY A 79 -38.10 -8.44 33.86
N GLN A 80 -37.72 -8.59 32.58
CA GLN A 80 -37.50 -9.93 32.00
C GLN A 80 -36.16 -10.03 31.28
N ARG A 81 -35.40 -11.06 31.66
CA ARG A 81 -34.10 -11.45 31.09
C ARG A 81 -34.20 -11.58 29.55
N CYS A 82 -33.66 -10.62 28.82
CA CYS A 82 -33.03 -10.92 27.52
C CYS A 82 -31.60 -11.38 27.82
N ARG A 83 -31.47 -12.68 28.14
CA ARG A 83 -30.19 -13.37 28.01
C ARG A 83 -30.13 -13.88 26.57
N ASP A 84 -30.12 -12.96 25.61
CA ASP A 84 -29.68 -13.32 24.28
C ASP A 84 -28.17 -13.41 24.36
N LYS A 85 -27.75 -14.67 24.47
CA LYS A 85 -26.39 -15.12 24.21
C LYS A 85 -26.11 -14.69 22.77
N LEU A 86 -25.62 -13.46 22.58
CA LEU A 86 -24.98 -13.06 21.34
C LEU A 86 -23.72 -13.91 21.27
N GLU A 87 -23.88 -15.06 20.61
CA GLU A 87 -22.76 -15.83 20.12
C GLU A 87 -21.81 -14.88 19.39
N SER A 88 -20.54 -15.08 19.66
CA SER A 88 -19.36 -14.39 19.15
C SER A 88 -19.17 -14.53 17.63
N SER A 89 -20.25 -14.68 16.85
CA SER A 89 -20.23 -14.93 15.41
C SER A 89 -20.54 -13.66 14.61
N SER A 90 -19.70 -12.64 14.78
CA SER A 90 -19.40 -11.64 13.73
C SER A 90 -18.14 -10.82 14.04
N PHE A 91 -17.25 -11.32 14.90
CA PHE A 91 -15.86 -10.90 14.88
C PHE A 91 -15.21 -11.58 13.68
N ALA A 92 -15.25 -10.90 12.53
CA ALA A 92 -14.45 -11.29 11.39
C ALA A 92 -12.98 -11.28 11.82
N ARG A 93 -12.31 -12.44 11.70
CA ARG A 93 -10.85 -12.53 11.62
C ARG A 93 -10.38 -11.49 10.59
N PRO A 94 -9.33 -10.69 10.83
CA PRO A 94 -8.78 -9.83 9.80
C PRO A 94 -7.97 -10.68 8.82
N THR A 95 -8.65 -11.43 7.97
CA THR A 95 -8.10 -11.85 6.68
C THR A 95 -8.84 -11.06 5.61
N ALA A 96 -8.07 -10.32 4.81
CA ALA A 96 -8.55 -9.42 3.79
C ALA A 96 -9.58 -10.08 2.86
N PHE A 97 -10.86 -9.70 2.93
CA PHE A 97 -11.80 -9.83 1.81
C PHE A 97 -12.90 -8.76 1.83
N LYS A 98 -13.16 -8.28 0.62
CA LYS A 98 -14.08 -7.22 0.19
C LYS A 98 -15.53 -7.49 0.60
N PHE A 99 -16.27 -6.45 0.98
CA PHE A 99 -17.72 -6.42 0.81
C PHE A 99 -18.12 -5.49 -0.32
N SER A 100 -18.84 -6.07 -1.29
CA SER A 100 -19.55 -5.40 -2.36
C SER A 100 -20.80 -4.73 -1.79
N ALA A 101 -20.91 -3.42 -1.97
CA ALA A 101 -22.18 -2.72 -1.84
C ALA A 101 -23.02 -2.99 -3.09
N SER A 102 -24.18 -3.65 -2.94
CA SER A 102 -25.43 -3.38 -3.70
C SER A 102 -26.47 -4.49 -3.51
N GLN A 103 -27.67 -4.09 -3.07
CA GLN A 103 -29.01 -4.34 -3.65
C GLN A 103 -30.07 -4.14 -2.55
N VAL A 104 -30.72 -2.98 -2.50
CA VAL A 104 -32.02 -2.65 -3.14
C VAL A 104 -33.20 -3.30 -2.44
N VAL A 105 -34.07 -2.46 -1.85
CA VAL A 105 -35.51 -2.42 -2.15
C VAL A 105 -35.97 -0.95 -2.10
N GLU A 106 -36.27 -0.38 -3.26
CA GLU A 106 -37.20 0.74 -3.42
C GLU A 106 -38.64 0.22 -3.29
N GLU A 107 -39.57 1.06 -2.84
CA GLU A 107 -40.85 1.34 -3.54
C GLU A 107 -41.51 2.60 -2.91
N PRO A 108 -42.39 3.33 -3.62
CA PRO A 108 -42.69 4.75 -3.40
C PRO A 108 -44.14 5.05 -2.93
N TYR A 109 -44.46 6.37 -2.89
CA TYR A 109 -45.78 7.06 -2.81
C TYR A 109 -46.22 7.64 -1.44
N PRO A 110 -47.07 8.70 -1.41
CA PRO A 110 -46.87 10.03 -1.97
C PRO A 110 -47.19 11.16 -0.97
N PHE A 111 -46.87 12.40 -1.36
CA PHE A 111 -47.17 13.68 -0.69
C PHE A 111 -48.55 13.78 0.00
N ILE A 112 -48.58 14.34 1.22
CA ILE A 112 -49.57 15.35 1.64
C ILE A 112 -48.86 16.47 2.40
N ASN A 113 -49.09 17.68 1.89
CA ASN A 113 -48.73 18.97 2.46
C ASN A 113 -49.69 19.30 3.61
N GLN A 114 -49.21 19.69 4.79
CA GLN A 114 -49.94 20.64 5.64
C GLN A 114 -49.00 21.34 6.61
N SER A 115 -48.84 22.63 6.34
CA SER A 115 -48.34 23.66 7.24
C SER A 115 -49.14 23.71 8.54
N HIS A 116 -48.46 23.63 9.68
CA HIS A 116 -48.86 24.41 10.85
C HIS A 116 -47.60 24.98 11.51
N ARG A 117 -47.55 26.32 11.53
CA ARG A 117 -46.64 27.09 12.37
C ARG A 117 -46.91 26.72 13.82
N CYS A 118 -45.86 26.37 14.55
CA CYS A 118 -45.77 26.62 15.98
C CYS A 118 -44.56 27.54 16.20
N ASP A 119 -44.76 28.52 17.09
CA ASP A 119 -43.90 29.66 17.38
C ASP A 119 -42.46 29.29 17.82
N PRO A 120 -41.51 30.26 17.71
CA PRO A 120 -40.14 30.09 18.16
C PRO A 120 -40.05 30.39 19.66
N GLU A 121 -40.38 29.42 20.51
CA GLU A 121 -39.98 29.49 21.93
C GLU A 121 -39.31 28.19 22.36
N SER A 122 -38.02 28.33 22.71
CA SER A 122 -37.10 27.31 23.24
C SER A 122 -36.78 26.11 22.33
N VAL A 123 -35.79 26.29 21.45
CA VAL A 123 -34.99 25.15 20.97
C VAL A 123 -34.26 24.58 22.19
N PRO A 124 -34.53 23.33 22.64
CA PRO A 124 -33.78 22.74 23.73
C PRO A 124 -32.33 22.58 23.29
N SER A 125 -31.38 22.97 24.15
CA SER A 125 -29.96 22.80 23.83
C SER A 125 -29.61 21.30 23.63
N PRO A 126 -28.52 20.97 22.92
CA PRO A 126 -28.01 19.58 22.78
C PRO A 126 -27.80 18.81 24.10
N SER A 127 -27.94 19.48 25.26
CA SER A 127 -27.97 18.90 26.61
C SER A 127 -29.06 17.82 26.82
N GLY A 128 -30.07 17.73 25.95
CA GLY A 128 -31.21 16.81 26.11
C GLY A 128 -30.84 15.33 26.22
N ILE A 129 -29.87 14.82 25.44
CA ILE A 129 -29.58 13.37 25.36
C ILE A 129 -29.27 12.74 26.74
N GLY A 130 -28.80 13.52 27.72
CA GLY A 130 -28.55 13.01 29.06
C GLY A 130 -29.80 12.62 29.85
N ASN A 131 -30.98 13.04 29.41
CA ASN A 131 -32.24 12.74 30.07
C ASN A 131 -32.78 11.33 29.74
N LEU A 132 -32.15 10.60 28.80
CA LEU A 132 -32.56 9.25 28.37
C LEU A 132 -32.09 8.17 29.34
N SER A 133 -32.41 8.30 30.63
CA SER A 133 -31.93 7.40 31.68
C SER A 133 -32.32 5.92 31.48
N SER A 134 -33.29 5.62 30.61
CA SER A 134 -33.70 4.25 30.25
C SER A 134 -32.96 3.65 29.05
N LEU A 135 -32.14 4.43 28.33
CA LEU A 135 -31.48 4.01 27.10
C LEU A 135 -30.39 2.96 27.39
N VAL A 136 -30.41 1.86 26.65
CA VAL A 136 -29.44 0.76 26.80
C VAL A 136 -28.55 0.64 25.58
N TYR A 137 -29.10 0.77 24.38
CA TYR A 137 -28.32 0.77 23.13
C TYR A 137 -28.59 2.04 22.32
N LEU A 138 -27.51 2.68 21.87
CA LEU A 138 -27.51 3.78 20.94
C LEU A 138 -26.64 3.39 19.74
N THR A 139 -27.26 3.03 18.62
CA THR A 139 -26.58 2.55 17.41
C THR A 139 -26.97 3.38 16.19
N LEU A 140 -26.05 4.20 15.71
CA LEU A 140 -26.23 5.21 14.67
C LEU A 140 -25.16 5.13 13.58
N PHE A 141 -24.54 3.96 13.40
CA PHE A 141 -23.39 3.78 12.52
C PHE A 141 -23.77 3.80 11.02
N ASP A 142 -22.79 4.05 10.15
CA ASP A 142 -22.86 4.11 8.68
C ASP A 142 -23.91 5.11 8.14
N ASN A 143 -23.91 6.31 8.71
CA ASN A 143 -24.80 7.40 8.32
C ASN A 143 -24.01 8.65 7.88
N GLN A 144 -24.74 9.74 7.65
CA GLN A 144 -24.16 11.05 7.30
C GLN A 144 -24.30 12.06 8.46
N LEU A 145 -24.30 11.57 9.70
CA LEU A 145 -24.41 12.43 10.88
C LEU A 145 -23.18 13.34 10.98
N SER A 146 -23.41 14.56 11.43
CA SER A 146 -22.40 15.61 11.59
C SER A 146 -22.59 16.38 12.88
N GLY A 147 -21.51 16.95 13.41
CA GLY A 147 -21.50 17.66 14.70
C GLY A 147 -20.81 16.87 15.81
N GLU A 148 -20.93 17.34 17.05
CA GLU A 148 -20.19 16.79 18.19
C GLU A 148 -21.01 15.79 19.01
N ILE A 149 -20.31 14.91 19.75
CA ILE A 149 -20.93 14.09 20.79
C ILE A 149 -21.16 14.99 22.02
N PRO A 150 -22.41 15.24 22.44
CA PRO A 150 -22.69 16.16 23.53
C PRO A 150 -22.23 15.58 24.88
N ARG A 151 -21.72 16.45 25.77
CA ARG A 151 -21.28 16.09 27.14
C ARG A 151 -22.34 15.39 27.97
N SER A 152 -23.63 15.68 27.72
CA SER A 152 -24.75 15.05 28.40
C SER A 152 -24.86 13.54 28.15
N ILE A 153 -24.12 12.97 27.18
CA ILE A 153 -24.00 11.51 27.01
C ILE A 153 -23.65 10.80 28.32
N GLY A 154 -22.86 11.44 29.20
CA GLY A 154 -22.46 10.88 30.49
C GLY A 154 -23.60 10.65 31.48
N SER A 155 -24.76 11.26 31.29
CA SER A 155 -25.94 11.05 32.13
C SER A 155 -26.70 9.76 31.78
N LEU A 156 -26.33 9.09 30.68
CA LEU A 156 -26.92 7.82 30.24
C LEU A 156 -26.42 6.62 31.08
N SER A 157 -26.82 6.60 32.34
CA SER A 157 -26.34 5.63 33.33
C SER A 157 -26.62 4.16 32.98
N ARG A 158 -27.58 3.86 32.09
CA ARG A 158 -27.94 2.49 31.66
C ARG A 158 -27.32 2.09 30.31
N LEU A 159 -26.63 3.00 29.63
CA LEU A 159 -26.09 2.74 28.30
C LEU A 159 -25.04 1.64 28.35
N GLN A 160 -25.19 0.64 27.47
CA GLN A 160 -24.29 -0.50 27.32
C GLN A 160 -23.60 -0.50 25.96
N ILE A 161 -24.27 -0.05 24.90
CA ILE A 161 -23.67 -0.01 23.56
C ILE A 161 -23.84 1.40 23.02
N PHE A 162 -22.73 2.03 22.67
CA PHE A 162 -22.72 3.24 21.86
C PHE A 162 -21.92 2.98 20.59
N ARG A 163 -22.60 2.96 19.44
CA ARG A 163 -21.96 2.80 18.12
C ARG A 163 -22.42 3.92 17.21
N ALA A 164 -21.51 4.75 16.74
CA ALA A 164 -21.79 5.83 15.79
C ALA A 164 -20.71 5.93 14.68
N GLY A 165 -19.99 4.84 14.43
CA GLY A 165 -18.97 4.79 13.37
C GLY A 165 -19.51 5.00 11.96
N GLY A 166 -18.65 5.22 10.96
CA GLY A 166 -19.04 5.47 9.56
C GLY A 166 -19.65 6.85 9.29
N ASN A 167 -19.85 7.65 10.35
CA ASN A 167 -20.30 9.04 10.26
C ASN A 167 -19.10 9.99 10.10
N LYS A 168 -18.64 10.17 8.86
CA LYS A 168 -17.41 10.92 8.56
C LYS A 168 -17.39 12.35 9.10
N ASN A 169 -18.55 12.98 9.29
CA ASN A 169 -18.66 14.36 9.76
C ASN A 169 -18.96 14.48 11.27
N LEU A 170 -19.09 13.36 11.98
CA LEU A 170 -19.18 13.36 13.44
C LEU A 170 -17.79 13.71 13.99
N ASN A 171 -17.67 14.89 14.59
CA ASN A 171 -16.41 15.55 14.90
C ASN A 171 -16.32 16.00 16.37
N GLY A 172 -15.28 16.75 16.71
CA GLY A 172 -15.02 17.22 18.07
C GLY A 172 -14.35 16.15 18.93
N GLU A 173 -14.11 16.48 20.20
CA GLU A 173 -13.48 15.57 21.14
C GLU A 173 -14.47 14.55 21.70
N LEU A 174 -13.97 13.37 22.10
CA LEU A 174 -14.75 12.45 22.93
C LEU A 174 -14.93 13.08 24.33
N PRO A 175 -16.15 13.46 24.75
CA PRO A 175 -16.35 14.19 26.00
C PRO A 175 -15.91 13.37 27.21
N GLN A 176 -15.26 14.02 28.19
CA GLN A 176 -14.80 13.36 29.43
C GLN A 176 -15.96 12.70 30.19
N GLU A 177 -17.16 13.23 30.07
CA GLU A 177 -18.38 12.72 30.68
C GLU A 177 -18.73 11.30 30.20
N ILE A 178 -18.20 10.81 29.08
CA ILE A 178 -18.40 9.41 28.64
C ILE A 178 -18.04 8.41 29.74
N GLY A 179 -17.03 8.73 30.58
CA GLY A 179 -16.61 7.90 31.71
C GLY A 179 -17.68 7.71 32.80
N SER A 180 -18.75 8.51 32.78
CA SER A 180 -19.89 8.38 33.69
C SER A 180 -20.89 7.30 33.24
N CYS A 181 -20.80 6.81 32.00
CA CYS A 181 -21.59 5.69 31.48
C CYS A 181 -21.10 4.35 32.04
N ALA A 182 -21.20 4.13 33.35
CA ALA A 182 -20.59 3.00 34.06
C ALA A 182 -21.01 1.60 33.57
N ASN A 183 -22.12 1.50 32.82
CA ASN A 183 -22.60 0.25 32.23
C ASN A 183 -22.13 0.01 30.79
N LEU A 184 -21.34 0.92 30.21
CA LEU A 184 -20.91 0.82 28.83
C LEU A 184 -20.02 -0.41 28.62
N VAL A 185 -20.37 -1.23 27.63
CA VAL A 185 -19.71 -2.47 27.20
C VAL A 185 -19.01 -2.28 25.87
N VAL A 186 -19.61 -1.53 24.95
CA VAL A 186 -19.04 -1.24 23.62
C VAL A 186 -19.09 0.25 23.33
N LEU A 187 -17.95 0.81 22.96
CA LEU A 187 -17.79 2.15 22.40
C LEU A 187 -17.22 2.04 20.98
N GLY A 188 -18.02 2.30 19.95
CA GLY A 188 -17.64 2.16 18.55
C GLY A 188 -17.82 3.46 17.76
N LEU A 189 -16.72 4.17 17.49
CA LEU A 189 -16.68 5.46 16.79
C LEU A 189 -15.72 5.42 15.58
N ALA A 190 -15.48 4.23 15.02
CA ALA A 190 -14.62 4.05 13.86
C ALA A 190 -15.08 4.84 12.63
N GLU A 191 -14.16 5.27 11.77
CA GLU A 191 -14.48 6.03 10.54
C GLU A 191 -15.31 7.30 10.80
N THR A 192 -14.89 8.09 11.80
CA THR A 192 -15.48 9.40 12.14
C THR A 192 -14.41 10.50 12.10
N SER A 193 -14.79 11.76 12.28
CA SER A 193 -13.85 12.88 12.46
C SER A 193 -13.62 13.22 13.95
N ILE A 194 -13.87 12.28 14.86
CA ILE A 194 -13.60 12.47 16.29
C ILE A 194 -12.10 12.73 16.48
N SER A 195 -11.79 13.81 17.19
CA SER A 195 -10.44 14.36 17.35
C SER A 195 -10.03 14.51 18.81
N GLY A 196 -8.86 15.10 19.06
CA GLY A 196 -8.34 15.30 20.42
C GLY A 196 -7.86 14.00 21.06
N SER A 197 -7.62 14.03 22.37
CA SER A 197 -7.09 12.87 23.11
C SER A 197 -8.18 11.96 23.66
N LEU A 198 -7.86 10.67 23.83
CA LEU A 198 -8.71 9.78 24.62
C LEU A 198 -8.75 10.28 26.08
N PRO A 199 -9.92 10.60 26.65
CA PRO A 199 -9.99 11.20 27.98
C PRO A 199 -9.62 10.17 29.07
N SER A 200 -8.89 10.60 30.10
CA SER A 200 -8.51 9.73 31.23
C SER A 200 -9.71 9.16 31.99
N SER A 201 -10.88 9.81 31.90
CA SER A 201 -12.14 9.29 32.45
C SER A 201 -12.56 7.95 31.85
N ILE A 202 -11.98 7.51 30.73
CA ILE A 202 -12.23 6.19 30.14
C ILE A 202 -11.98 5.06 31.14
N GLY A 203 -11.01 5.21 32.06
CA GLY A 203 -10.70 4.22 33.11
C GLY A 203 -11.83 3.98 34.12
N LYS A 204 -12.85 4.85 34.16
CA LYS A 204 -14.05 4.67 34.97
C LYS A 204 -15.02 3.63 34.38
N LEU A 205 -14.87 3.28 33.10
CA LEU A 205 -15.75 2.34 32.41
C LEU A 205 -15.40 0.89 32.75
N LYS A 206 -15.65 0.47 33.99
CA LYS A 206 -15.26 -0.85 34.51
C LYS A 206 -15.91 -2.05 33.81
N ARG A 207 -16.94 -1.85 32.98
CA ARG A 207 -17.63 -2.90 32.22
C ARG A 207 -17.30 -2.91 30.73
N ILE A 208 -16.47 -1.97 30.26
CA ILE A 208 -16.14 -1.86 28.85
C ILE A 208 -15.37 -3.09 28.39
N GLN A 209 -15.80 -3.68 27.28
CA GLN A 209 -15.17 -4.84 26.66
C GLN A 209 -14.54 -4.49 25.32
N THR A 210 -15.10 -3.50 24.60
CA THR A 210 -14.58 -3.09 23.31
C THR A 210 -14.56 -1.58 23.17
N ILE A 211 -13.39 -1.03 22.87
CA ILE A 211 -13.20 0.35 22.44
C ILE A 211 -12.69 0.29 21.00
N ALA A 212 -13.49 0.77 20.06
CA ALA A 212 -13.18 0.79 18.63
C ALA A 212 -13.30 2.21 18.09
N ILE A 213 -12.18 2.92 18.03
CA ILE A 213 -12.08 4.30 17.53
C ILE A 213 -10.87 4.35 16.59
N TYR A 214 -11.00 3.73 15.42
CA TYR A 214 -9.97 3.68 14.39
C TYR A 214 -10.39 4.45 13.13
N THR A 215 -9.42 4.84 12.31
CA THR A 215 -9.67 5.69 11.11
C THR A 215 -10.41 6.96 11.50
N ALA A 216 -9.95 7.61 12.56
CA ALA A 216 -10.47 8.88 13.06
C ALA A 216 -9.32 9.91 13.16
N LEU A 217 -9.50 10.96 13.95
CA LEU A 217 -8.53 12.04 14.12
C LEU A 217 -8.00 12.09 15.58
N LEU A 218 -8.06 10.97 16.31
CA LEU A 218 -7.54 10.93 17.68
C LEU A 218 -6.06 11.26 17.72
N SER A 219 -5.64 11.97 18.75
CA SER A 219 -4.26 12.42 18.97
C SER A 219 -3.89 12.35 20.44
N GLY A 220 -2.70 12.82 20.82
CA GLY A 220 -2.22 12.73 22.21
C GLY A 220 -1.92 11.29 22.64
N ALA A 221 -1.61 11.11 23.92
CA ALA A 221 -1.24 9.80 24.47
C ALA A 221 -2.46 8.96 24.86
N ILE A 222 -2.29 7.63 24.83
CA ILE A 222 -3.23 6.73 25.50
C ILE A 222 -3.09 6.96 27.02
N PRO A 223 -4.16 7.29 27.76
CA PRO A 223 -4.09 7.54 29.20
C PRO A 223 -3.73 6.27 29.99
N GLU A 224 -2.93 6.38 31.05
CA GLU A 224 -2.59 5.26 31.94
C GLU A 224 -3.83 4.64 32.61
N GLU A 225 -4.88 5.43 32.80
CA GLU A 225 -6.18 4.99 33.30
C GLU A 225 -6.86 3.97 32.37
N ILE A 226 -6.40 3.75 31.13
CA ILE A 226 -6.92 2.66 30.30
C ILE A 226 -6.76 1.28 30.97
N GLY A 227 -5.71 1.10 31.79
CA GLY A 227 -5.48 -0.11 32.57
C GLY A 227 -6.55 -0.37 33.64
N ASP A 228 -7.34 0.64 33.99
CA ASP A 228 -8.44 0.52 34.94
C ASP A 228 -9.69 -0.16 34.35
N CYS A 229 -9.75 -0.36 33.03
CA CYS A 229 -10.85 -1.00 32.31
C CYS A 229 -10.79 -2.54 32.43
N SER A 230 -10.99 -3.09 33.62
CA SER A 230 -10.76 -4.51 33.96
C SER A 230 -11.50 -5.57 33.11
N GLU A 231 -12.54 -5.17 32.38
CA GLU A 231 -13.30 -6.05 31.48
C GLU A 231 -12.88 -5.95 30.00
N LEU A 232 -11.91 -5.09 29.67
CA LEU A 232 -11.54 -4.79 28.30
C LEU A 232 -10.92 -6.01 27.61
N GLN A 233 -11.48 -6.34 26.45
CA GLN A 233 -11.05 -7.46 25.59
C GLN A 233 -10.43 -6.95 24.28
N ASN A 234 -11.00 -5.89 23.71
CA ASN A 234 -10.61 -5.39 22.40
C ASN A 234 -10.33 -3.89 22.47
N LEU A 235 -9.11 -3.50 22.11
CA LEU A 235 -8.70 -2.10 21.99
C LEU A 235 -8.22 -1.84 20.57
N TYR A 236 -9.06 -1.15 19.79
CA TYR A 236 -8.80 -0.79 18.39
C TYR A 236 -8.69 0.72 18.25
N LEU A 237 -7.46 1.22 18.10
CA LEU A 237 -7.14 2.64 17.97
C LEU A 237 -6.25 2.93 16.76
N TYR A 238 -6.15 1.99 15.83
CA TYR A 238 -5.31 2.10 14.63
C TYR A 238 -5.77 3.21 13.67
N GLN A 239 -4.90 3.64 12.75
CA GLN A 239 -5.19 4.71 11.78
C GLN A 239 -5.69 6.00 12.44
N ASN A 240 -4.93 6.52 13.39
CA ASN A 240 -5.14 7.82 14.03
C ASN A 240 -3.83 8.62 14.06
N SER A 241 -3.73 9.63 14.91
CA SER A 241 -2.53 10.42 15.19
C SER A 241 -2.10 10.30 16.67
N ILE A 242 -2.35 9.14 17.29
CA ILE A 242 -2.00 8.88 18.69
C ILE A 242 -0.48 8.91 18.84
N SER A 243 -0.01 9.52 19.93
CA SER A 243 1.41 9.75 20.22
C SER A 243 1.76 9.28 21.63
N GLY A 244 2.98 9.54 22.09
CA GLY A 244 3.43 9.08 23.42
C GLY A 244 3.66 7.56 23.48
N PRO A 245 4.04 7.03 24.65
CA PRO A 245 4.30 5.60 24.83
C PRO A 245 3.03 4.77 25.02
N ILE A 246 3.14 3.46 24.76
CA ILE A 246 2.15 2.49 25.19
C ILE A 246 2.15 2.44 26.74
N PRO A 247 1.01 2.70 27.42
CA PRO A 247 0.94 2.70 28.87
C PRO A 247 1.29 1.33 29.47
N ARG A 248 2.12 1.31 30.51
CA ARG A 248 2.51 0.05 31.18
C ARG A 248 1.31 -0.64 31.82
N ARG A 249 0.33 0.15 32.28
CA ARG A 249 -0.88 -0.36 32.91
C ARG A 249 -1.80 -1.14 31.95
N ILE A 250 -1.57 -1.11 30.63
CA ILE A 250 -2.26 -2.06 29.73
C ILE A 250 -1.96 -3.51 30.13
N GLY A 251 -0.78 -3.79 30.71
CA GLY A 251 -0.44 -5.10 31.26
C GLY A 251 -1.33 -5.58 32.41
N GLU A 252 -2.13 -4.70 33.03
CA GLU A 252 -3.11 -5.04 34.07
C GLU A 252 -4.43 -5.60 33.48
N LEU A 253 -4.64 -5.48 32.17
CA LEU A 253 -5.86 -5.89 31.48
C LEU A 253 -5.88 -7.40 31.22
N SER A 254 -6.22 -8.17 32.26
CA SER A 254 -6.17 -9.64 32.23
C SER A 254 -7.14 -10.33 31.26
N LYS A 255 -8.09 -9.59 30.65
CA LYS A 255 -9.05 -10.10 29.67
C LYS A 255 -8.76 -9.63 28.25
N LEU A 256 -7.69 -8.87 28.05
CA LEU A 256 -7.34 -8.31 26.74
C LEU A 256 -6.98 -9.43 25.76
N GLN A 257 -7.70 -9.48 24.64
CA GLN A 257 -7.56 -10.47 23.58
C GLN A 257 -6.96 -9.87 22.30
N SER A 258 -7.26 -8.62 22.00
CA SER A 258 -6.79 -7.97 20.78
C SER A 258 -6.40 -6.51 21.04
N LEU A 259 -5.17 -6.19 20.68
CA LEU A 259 -4.57 -4.86 20.79
C LEU A 259 -4.10 -4.40 19.41
N LEU A 260 -4.84 -3.48 18.80
CA LEU A 260 -4.55 -2.96 17.45
C LEU A 260 -4.31 -1.45 17.52
N LEU A 261 -3.04 -1.05 17.42
CA LEU A 261 -2.57 0.33 17.53
C LEU A 261 -1.79 0.82 16.29
N TRP A 262 -1.81 0.05 15.19
CA TRP A 262 -1.02 0.32 14.01
C TRP A 262 -1.35 1.64 13.30
N GLN A 263 -0.43 2.16 12.50
CA GLN A 263 -0.55 3.43 11.75
C GLN A 263 -0.94 4.60 12.69
N ASN A 264 -0.02 4.92 13.60
CA ASN A 264 -0.10 6.03 14.54
C ASN A 264 1.29 6.70 14.66
N SER A 265 1.51 7.53 15.68
CA SER A 265 2.79 8.16 16.01
C SER A 265 3.28 7.76 17.41
N ILE A 266 3.01 6.52 17.82
CA ILE A 266 3.38 5.99 19.15
C ILE A 266 4.90 5.83 19.22
N VAL A 267 5.50 6.26 20.33
CA VAL A 267 6.95 6.29 20.57
C VAL A 267 7.34 5.43 21.78
N GLY A 268 8.64 5.33 22.07
CA GLY A 268 9.12 4.63 23.26
C GLY A 268 9.18 3.11 23.08
N ALA A 269 9.47 2.38 24.15
CA ALA A 269 9.60 0.93 24.11
C ALA A 269 8.24 0.22 24.27
N ILE A 270 8.13 -0.97 23.69
CA ILE A 270 7.03 -1.89 23.98
C ILE A 270 7.14 -2.31 25.47
N PRO A 271 6.13 -2.07 26.32
CA PRO A 271 6.21 -2.40 27.75
C PRO A 271 6.35 -3.90 28.01
N ASP A 272 7.27 -4.29 28.89
CA ASP A 272 7.43 -5.69 29.32
C ASP A 272 6.16 -6.21 30.00
N GLU A 273 5.39 -5.34 30.65
CA GLU A 273 4.14 -5.66 31.34
C GLU A 273 3.05 -6.21 30.42
N LEU A 274 3.09 -5.94 29.10
CA LEU A 274 2.15 -6.51 28.13
C LEU A 274 2.17 -8.03 28.10
N GLY A 275 3.30 -8.66 28.45
CA GLY A 275 3.40 -10.12 28.59
C GLY A 275 2.54 -10.70 29.73
N SER A 276 1.91 -9.87 30.56
CA SER A 276 0.96 -10.31 31.60
C SER A 276 -0.47 -10.49 31.08
N CYS A 277 -0.80 -9.98 29.89
CA CYS A 277 -2.11 -10.12 29.27
C CYS A 277 -2.25 -11.49 28.58
N THR A 278 -2.31 -12.57 29.36
CA THR A 278 -2.25 -13.97 28.87
C THR A 278 -3.40 -14.40 27.96
N GLU A 279 -4.45 -13.58 27.83
CA GLU A 279 -5.57 -13.80 26.92
C GLU A 279 -5.34 -13.22 25.51
N LEU A 280 -4.23 -12.51 25.29
CA LEU A 280 -3.90 -11.91 23.99
C LEU A 280 -3.76 -12.98 22.90
N THR A 281 -4.44 -12.73 21.79
CA THR A 281 -4.44 -13.52 20.56
C THR A 281 -3.83 -12.74 19.40
N VAL A 282 -4.02 -11.42 19.37
CA VAL A 282 -3.53 -10.54 18.31
C VAL A 282 -2.91 -9.29 18.91
N ILE A 283 -1.68 -8.99 18.52
CA ILE A 283 -0.99 -7.74 18.79
C ILE A 283 -0.54 -7.16 17.44
N ASP A 284 -1.04 -5.97 17.12
CA ASP A 284 -0.57 -5.22 15.95
C ASP A 284 -0.19 -3.79 16.36
N LEU A 285 1.11 -3.53 16.31
CA LEU A 285 1.75 -2.26 16.63
C LEU A 285 2.51 -1.67 15.43
N SER A 286 2.19 -2.14 14.23
CA SER A 286 2.91 -1.80 13.00
C SER A 286 2.78 -0.31 12.64
N ASP A 287 3.68 0.22 11.82
CA ASP A 287 3.64 1.60 11.31
C ASP A 287 3.52 2.64 12.45
N ASN A 288 4.55 2.66 13.29
CA ASN A 288 4.69 3.56 14.43
C ASN A 288 6.17 3.98 14.58
N LEU A 289 6.51 4.62 15.71
CA LEU A 289 7.87 5.08 16.04
C LEU A 289 8.41 4.35 17.28
N LEU A 290 8.02 3.09 17.48
CA LEU A 290 8.45 2.28 18.63
C LEU A 290 9.94 1.99 18.55
N THR A 291 10.61 2.01 19.71
CA THR A 291 12.06 1.81 19.88
C THR A 291 12.33 0.69 20.88
N GLY A 292 13.61 0.40 21.16
CA GLY A 292 13.98 -0.65 22.10
C GLY A 292 13.80 -2.06 21.51
N SER A 293 13.78 -3.08 22.36
CA SER A 293 13.70 -4.49 21.95
C SER A 293 12.31 -5.09 22.09
N ILE A 294 12.06 -6.18 21.37
CA ILE A 294 10.86 -7.01 21.57
C ILE A 294 10.92 -7.64 22.99
N PRO A 295 9.90 -7.47 23.83
CA PRO A 295 9.89 -8.01 25.19
C PRO A 295 10.01 -9.54 25.25
N ARG A 296 10.92 -10.05 26.09
CA ARG A 296 11.00 -11.49 26.39
C ARG A 296 9.74 -12.03 27.05
N SER A 297 9.01 -11.16 27.75
CA SER A 297 7.75 -11.49 28.41
C SER A 297 6.66 -11.95 27.44
N PHE A 298 6.78 -11.65 26.13
CA PHE A 298 5.84 -12.14 25.12
C PHE A 298 5.80 -13.67 25.04
N GLY A 299 6.87 -14.38 25.42
CA GLY A 299 6.84 -15.83 25.52
C GLY A 299 5.84 -16.40 26.55
N LYS A 300 5.20 -15.56 27.37
CA LYS A 300 4.09 -15.94 28.26
C LYS A 300 2.72 -15.94 27.57
N LEU A 301 2.61 -15.35 26.38
CA LEU A 301 1.36 -15.18 25.65
C LEU A 301 1.05 -16.45 24.84
N LEU A 302 0.66 -17.51 25.53
CA LEU A 302 0.46 -18.84 24.93
C LEU A 302 -0.68 -18.91 23.91
N LYS A 303 -1.62 -17.94 23.96
CA LYS A 303 -2.73 -17.81 23.01
C LYS A 303 -2.42 -16.88 21.82
N LEU A 304 -1.23 -16.28 21.77
CA LEU A 304 -0.87 -15.32 20.74
C LEU A 304 -0.80 -16.04 19.39
N GLU A 305 -1.68 -15.67 18.47
CA GLU A 305 -1.78 -16.19 17.11
C GLU A 305 -1.04 -15.29 16.11
N GLU A 306 -1.08 -13.97 16.34
CA GLU A 306 -0.52 -12.96 15.43
C GLU A 306 0.26 -11.89 16.21
N LEU A 307 1.51 -11.69 15.82
CA LEU A 307 2.37 -10.61 16.30
C LEU A 307 2.89 -9.80 15.12
N GLN A 308 2.40 -8.57 14.98
CA GLN A 308 2.75 -7.65 13.90
C GLN A 308 3.39 -6.39 14.48
N LEU A 309 4.64 -6.16 14.09
CA LEU A 309 5.52 -5.09 14.59
C LEU A 309 6.21 -4.33 13.44
N SER A 310 5.72 -4.51 12.21
CA SER A 310 6.35 -4.01 11.00
C SER A 310 6.48 -2.49 10.98
N VAL A 311 7.50 -1.95 10.32
CA VAL A 311 7.68 -0.50 10.14
C VAL A 311 7.72 0.25 11.48
N ASN A 312 8.82 0.05 12.21
CA ASN A 312 9.12 0.73 13.47
C ASN A 312 10.63 1.00 13.57
N GLN A 313 11.12 1.39 14.75
CA GLN A 313 12.54 1.61 15.06
C GLN A 313 13.03 0.58 16.10
N LEU A 314 12.47 -0.63 16.11
CA LEU A 314 12.86 -1.68 17.05
C LEU A 314 14.28 -2.16 16.75
N THR A 315 15.00 -2.53 17.81
CA THR A 315 16.40 -2.97 17.78
C THR A 315 16.58 -4.23 18.64
N GLY A 316 17.80 -4.76 18.73
CA GLY A 316 18.09 -5.98 19.49
C GLY A 316 17.79 -7.23 18.67
N THR A 317 17.37 -8.31 19.32
CA THR A 317 17.10 -9.61 18.66
C THR A 317 15.64 -10.02 18.85
N ILE A 318 15.18 -10.95 18.02
CA ILE A 318 13.94 -11.68 18.32
C ILE A 318 14.21 -12.57 19.54
N PRO A 319 13.47 -12.42 20.65
CA PRO A 319 13.73 -13.19 21.86
C PRO A 319 13.43 -14.68 21.64
N ALA A 320 14.31 -15.56 22.11
CA ALA A 320 14.11 -17.01 21.98
C ALA A 320 12.81 -17.46 22.64
N GLU A 321 12.37 -16.78 23.70
CA GLU A 321 11.12 -17.04 24.39
C GLU A 321 9.88 -16.93 23.49
N ILE A 322 9.96 -16.28 22.32
CA ILE A 322 8.84 -16.22 21.37
C ILE A 322 8.43 -17.63 20.88
N THR A 323 9.34 -18.61 20.92
CA THR A 323 9.04 -19.99 20.53
C THR A 323 8.08 -20.68 21.51
N ASN A 324 7.93 -20.14 22.73
CA ASN A 324 6.93 -20.62 23.69
C ASN A 324 5.49 -20.24 23.30
N CYS A 325 5.30 -19.28 22.39
CA CYS A 325 3.99 -18.93 21.85
C CYS A 325 3.51 -20.02 20.88
N THR A 326 3.05 -21.14 21.42
CA THR A 326 2.71 -22.32 20.62
C THR A 326 1.54 -22.09 19.65
N ALA A 327 0.68 -21.09 19.88
CA ALA A 327 -0.39 -20.72 18.95
C ALA A 327 0.07 -19.81 17.79
N LEU A 328 1.32 -19.32 17.81
CA LEU A 328 1.80 -18.29 16.90
C LEU A 328 1.81 -18.80 15.46
N SER A 329 1.02 -18.12 14.62
CA SER A 329 0.83 -18.45 13.21
C SER A 329 1.39 -17.37 12.28
N HIS A 330 1.40 -16.11 12.72
CA HIS A 330 1.92 -14.98 11.95
C HIS A 330 2.89 -14.18 12.82
N LEU A 331 4.12 -14.03 12.32
CA LEU A 331 5.15 -13.20 12.93
C LEU A 331 5.70 -12.24 11.86
N GLU A 332 5.37 -10.96 12.00
CA GLU A 332 5.77 -9.90 11.07
C GLU A 332 6.55 -8.83 11.84
N VAL A 333 7.83 -8.68 11.52
CA VAL A 333 8.80 -7.78 12.20
C VAL A 333 9.64 -7.03 11.17
N ASP A 334 9.16 -6.92 9.93
CA ASP A 334 9.90 -6.30 8.84
C ASP A 334 10.06 -4.78 9.02
N ASN A 335 11.02 -4.18 8.30
CA ASN A 335 11.29 -2.73 8.33
C ASN A 335 11.59 -2.22 9.76
N ASN A 336 12.61 -2.78 10.38
CA ASN A 336 13.11 -2.41 11.70
C ASN A 336 14.66 -2.46 11.73
N GLY A 337 15.27 -2.30 12.91
CA GLY A 337 16.70 -2.50 13.16
C GLY A 337 17.00 -3.80 13.92
N ILE A 338 16.20 -4.87 13.71
CA ILE A 338 16.40 -6.17 14.38
C ILE A 338 17.65 -6.85 13.84
N SER A 339 18.38 -7.51 14.74
CA SER A 339 19.62 -8.23 14.48
C SER A 339 19.56 -9.65 15.08
N GLY A 340 20.63 -10.42 14.90
CA GLY A 340 20.72 -11.79 15.41
C GLY A 340 20.24 -12.83 14.40
N GLU A 341 19.87 -14.00 14.91
CA GLU A 341 19.51 -15.18 14.11
C GLU A 341 17.98 -15.33 13.94
N ILE A 342 17.58 -16.16 12.98
CA ILE A 342 16.19 -16.45 12.66
C ILE A 342 15.61 -17.46 13.67
N PRO A 343 14.41 -17.23 14.25
CA PRO A 343 13.75 -18.17 15.16
C PRO A 343 13.30 -19.46 14.45
N THR A 344 13.51 -20.62 15.07
CA THR A 344 13.33 -21.94 14.41
C THR A 344 12.26 -22.85 15.00
N GLU A 345 11.74 -22.58 16.19
CA GLU A 345 10.93 -23.55 16.96
C GLU A 345 9.44 -23.15 17.08
N CYS A 346 8.94 -22.32 16.17
CA CYS A 346 7.53 -21.92 16.14
C CYS A 346 6.72 -22.92 15.28
N GLU A 347 6.34 -24.08 15.84
CA GLU A 347 5.75 -25.21 15.09
C GLU A 347 4.50 -24.85 14.26
N ASN A 348 3.66 -23.94 14.75
CA ASN A 348 2.41 -23.55 14.10
C ASN A 348 2.54 -22.38 13.11
N LEU A 349 3.75 -21.88 12.89
CA LEU A 349 4.00 -20.71 12.07
C LEU A 349 3.60 -20.95 10.60
N GLN A 350 2.77 -20.05 10.09
CA GLN A 350 2.25 -20.05 8.71
C GLN A 350 2.87 -18.95 7.86
N ALA A 351 3.16 -17.79 8.47
CA ALA A 351 3.81 -16.68 7.81
C ALA A 351 4.89 -16.08 8.71
N LEU A 352 6.08 -15.91 8.13
CA LEU A 352 7.21 -15.23 8.75
C LEU A 352 7.71 -14.13 7.81
N ASP A 353 7.63 -12.88 8.26
CA ASP A 353 8.27 -11.74 7.59
C ASP A 353 9.26 -11.04 8.52
N LEU A 354 10.54 -11.15 8.15
CA LEU A 354 11.68 -10.54 8.84
C LEU A 354 12.47 -9.62 7.92
N SER A 355 11.86 -9.19 6.81
CA SER A 355 12.51 -8.43 5.75
C SER A 355 13.00 -7.05 6.22
N TYR A 356 13.98 -6.45 5.54
CA TYR A 356 14.46 -5.09 5.83
C TYR A 356 14.88 -4.91 7.30
N ASN A 357 15.82 -5.74 7.74
CA ASN A 357 16.42 -5.73 9.06
C ASN A 357 17.95 -5.92 8.93
N SER A 358 18.64 -6.15 10.05
CA SER A 358 20.08 -6.45 10.11
C SER A 358 20.35 -7.87 10.63
N LEU A 359 19.51 -8.84 10.26
CA LEU A 359 19.73 -10.26 10.62
C LEU A 359 20.98 -10.80 9.93
N PHE A 360 21.73 -11.63 10.63
CA PHE A 360 22.98 -12.21 10.14
C PHE A 360 23.06 -13.71 10.46
N GLY A 361 24.15 -14.35 10.05
CA GLY A 361 24.32 -15.80 10.18
C GLY A 361 23.70 -16.56 9.02
N SER A 362 23.51 -17.87 9.18
CA SER A 362 22.96 -18.74 8.13
C SER A 362 21.46 -18.95 8.27
N ILE A 363 20.78 -19.29 7.17
CA ILE A 363 19.41 -19.80 7.24
C ILE A 363 19.43 -21.15 7.97
N PRO A 364 18.79 -21.28 9.14
CA PRO A 364 18.82 -22.52 9.91
C PRO A 364 17.95 -23.58 9.23
N LYS A 365 18.47 -24.81 9.07
CA LYS A 365 17.74 -25.90 8.40
C LYS A 365 16.40 -26.23 9.05
N GLN A 366 16.29 -26.02 10.36
CA GLN A 366 15.11 -26.29 11.17
C GLN A 366 13.89 -25.51 10.71
N ILE A 367 14.05 -24.32 10.12
CA ILE A 367 12.93 -23.53 9.61
C ILE A 367 12.16 -24.26 8.50
N PHE A 368 12.85 -25.09 7.72
CA PHE A 368 12.22 -25.88 6.67
C PHE A 368 11.56 -27.17 7.19
N GLY A 369 11.67 -27.44 8.49
CA GLY A 369 10.88 -28.46 9.18
C GLY A 369 9.46 -27.99 9.53
N LEU A 370 9.18 -26.68 9.46
CA LEU A 370 7.88 -26.11 9.79
C LEU A 370 6.84 -26.49 8.72
N GLN A 371 5.94 -27.40 9.07
CA GLN A 371 4.99 -28.02 8.12
C GLN A 371 3.86 -27.08 7.70
N ASN A 372 3.57 -26.06 8.50
CA ASN A 372 2.50 -25.10 8.22
C ASN A 372 2.99 -23.84 7.51
N LEU A 373 4.30 -23.67 7.33
CA LEU A 373 4.90 -22.45 6.81
C LEU A 373 4.57 -22.28 5.32
N THR A 374 3.79 -21.25 5.00
CA THR A 374 3.36 -20.92 3.63
C THR A 374 4.11 -19.75 3.04
N LYS A 375 4.57 -18.81 3.88
CA LYS A 375 5.30 -17.61 3.47
C LYS A 375 6.56 -17.47 4.31
N LEU A 376 7.70 -17.42 3.63
CA LEU A 376 8.99 -17.13 4.23
C LEU A 376 9.63 -15.93 3.54
N LEU A 377 9.62 -14.79 4.21
CA LEU A 377 10.09 -13.50 3.71
C LEU A 377 11.23 -13.01 4.60
N ILE A 378 12.46 -13.02 4.08
CA ILE A 378 13.66 -12.59 4.83
C ILE A 378 14.59 -11.78 3.91
N LEU A 379 13.99 -10.97 3.04
CA LEU A 379 14.75 -10.21 2.05
C LEU A 379 15.39 -8.96 2.66
N SER A 380 16.47 -8.46 2.06
CA SER A 380 17.21 -7.27 2.52
C SER A 380 17.66 -7.40 3.98
N ASN A 381 18.58 -8.34 4.21
CA ASN A 381 19.26 -8.59 5.49
C ASN A 381 20.75 -8.90 5.22
N ASP A 382 21.52 -9.23 6.26
CA ASP A 382 22.94 -9.62 6.17
C ASP A 382 23.16 -11.15 6.26
N LEU A 383 22.16 -11.96 5.89
CA LEU A 383 22.27 -13.41 5.95
C LEU A 383 23.34 -13.95 5.00
N SER A 384 24.06 -14.97 5.44
CA SER A 384 25.18 -15.60 4.73
C SER A 384 25.06 -17.12 4.74
N GLY A 385 26.09 -17.83 4.28
CA GLY A 385 26.04 -19.30 4.18
C GLY A 385 25.23 -19.76 2.97
N PHE A 386 24.58 -20.92 3.07
CA PHE A 386 23.90 -21.58 1.96
C PHE A 386 22.40 -21.69 2.21
N ILE A 387 21.61 -21.91 1.16
CA ILE A 387 20.23 -22.39 1.29
C ILE A 387 20.30 -23.89 1.65
N PRO A 388 19.82 -24.32 2.82
CA PRO A 388 19.81 -25.74 3.21
C PRO A 388 18.97 -26.61 2.25
N PRO A 389 19.45 -27.81 1.87
CA PRO A 389 18.65 -28.80 1.14
C PRO A 389 17.34 -29.20 1.82
N ASP A 390 17.27 -29.06 3.14
CA ASP A 390 16.06 -29.26 3.93
C ASP A 390 14.88 -28.40 3.46
N ILE A 391 15.10 -27.36 2.65
CA ILE A 391 14.05 -26.60 1.96
C ILE A 391 12.99 -27.49 1.31
N GLY A 392 13.37 -28.67 0.78
CA GLY A 392 12.43 -29.62 0.19
C GLY A 392 11.43 -30.26 1.17
N ASN A 393 11.65 -30.14 2.49
CA ASN A 393 10.74 -30.63 3.53
C ASN A 393 9.59 -29.66 3.82
N CYS A 394 9.72 -28.38 3.45
CA CYS A 394 8.73 -27.34 3.70
C CYS A 394 7.64 -27.33 2.63
N THR A 395 6.94 -28.46 2.47
CA THR A 395 6.05 -28.72 1.33
C THR A 395 4.82 -27.80 1.24
N SER A 396 4.48 -27.10 2.32
CA SER A 396 3.43 -26.07 2.37
C SER A 396 3.88 -24.68 1.88
N LEU A 397 5.16 -24.52 1.55
CA LEU A 397 5.72 -23.22 1.16
C LEU A 397 5.18 -22.77 -0.19
N TYR A 398 4.50 -21.63 -0.18
CA TYR A 398 3.88 -21.00 -1.35
C TYR A 398 4.71 -19.82 -1.87
N ARG A 399 5.33 -19.05 -0.97
CA ARG A 399 6.13 -17.86 -1.31
C ARG A 399 7.44 -17.86 -0.53
N LEU A 400 8.54 -17.78 -1.26
CA LEU A 400 9.90 -17.68 -0.72
C LEU A 400 10.59 -16.43 -1.25
N ARG A 401 11.04 -15.55 -0.33
CA ARG A 401 11.84 -14.37 -0.67
C ARG A 401 13.06 -14.27 0.21
N LEU A 402 14.23 -14.41 -0.41
CA LEU A 402 15.55 -14.36 0.23
C LEU A 402 16.47 -13.32 -0.43
N ASN A 403 15.92 -12.47 -1.29
CA ASN A 403 16.69 -11.55 -2.11
C ASN A 403 17.39 -10.45 -1.29
N GLY A 404 18.49 -9.90 -1.80
CA GLY A 404 19.23 -8.84 -1.10
C GLY A 404 19.89 -9.33 0.19
N ASN A 405 20.55 -10.47 0.13
CA ASN A 405 21.35 -11.04 1.22
C ASN A 405 22.75 -11.39 0.70
N ARG A 406 23.55 -12.11 1.48
CA ARG A 406 24.90 -12.59 1.14
C ARG A 406 24.93 -14.12 1.01
N LEU A 407 23.81 -14.74 0.60
CA LEU A 407 23.70 -16.19 0.48
C LEU A 407 24.54 -16.68 -0.71
N GLY A 408 25.39 -17.67 -0.45
CA GLY A 408 26.24 -18.32 -1.46
C GLY A 408 25.81 -19.74 -1.78
N GLY A 409 26.70 -20.48 -2.43
CA GLY A 409 26.47 -21.87 -2.81
C GLY A 409 25.45 -22.01 -3.95
N THR A 410 24.93 -23.21 -4.16
CA THR A 410 23.99 -23.51 -5.24
C THR A 410 22.55 -23.46 -4.77
N ILE A 411 21.60 -23.25 -5.68
CA ILE A 411 20.18 -23.51 -5.43
C ILE A 411 20.01 -25.03 -5.23
N PRO A 412 19.52 -25.51 -4.07
CA PRO A 412 19.42 -26.95 -3.79
C PRO A 412 18.44 -27.64 -4.75
N SER A 413 18.74 -28.89 -5.12
CA SER A 413 17.88 -29.63 -6.05
C SER A 413 16.54 -30.02 -5.43
N GLU A 414 16.50 -30.11 -4.11
CA GLU A 414 15.35 -30.41 -3.26
C GLU A 414 14.24 -29.37 -3.37
N ILE A 415 14.52 -28.17 -3.91
CA ILE A 415 13.47 -27.17 -4.23
C ILE A 415 12.38 -27.75 -5.13
N GLY A 416 12.72 -28.74 -5.98
CA GLY A 416 11.78 -29.46 -6.83
C GLY A 416 10.69 -30.24 -6.09
N ASN A 417 10.85 -30.47 -4.78
CA ASN A 417 9.83 -31.11 -3.95
C ASN A 417 8.68 -30.16 -3.58
N LEU A 418 8.86 -28.85 -3.74
CA LEU A 418 7.90 -27.83 -3.35
C LEU A 418 6.84 -27.60 -4.43
N LYS A 419 5.92 -28.56 -4.56
CA LYS A 419 4.94 -28.61 -5.67
C LYS A 419 3.98 -27.44 -5.71
N ILE A 420 3.65 -26.84 -4.57
CA ILE A 420 2.73 -25.71 -4.47
C ILE A 420 3.43 -24.35 -4.50
N LEU A 421 4.76 -24.33 -4.54
CA LEU A 421 5.55 -23.11 -4.56
C LEU A 421 5.22 -22.31 -5.81
N ASN A 422 4.82 -21.06 -5.62
CA ASN A 422 4.34 -20.18 -6.67
C ASN A 422 5.30 -19.02 -6.96
N PHE A 423 6.01 -18.56 -5.93
CA PHE A 423 6.86 -17.39 -6.03
C PHE A 423 8.21 -17.60 -5.35
N ILE A 424 9.28 -17.41 -6.13
CA ILE A 424 10.66 -17.47 -5.68
C ILE A 424 11.37 -16.17 -6.07
N ASP A 425 11.97 -15.51 -5.09
CA ASP A 425 12.88 -14.37 -5.28
C ASP A 425 14.16 -14.59 -4.48
N LEU A 426 15.25 -14.95 -5.19
CA LEU A 426 16.60 -15.16 -4.65
C LEU A 426 17.60 -14.14 -5.21
N SER A 427 17.10 -13.08 -5.85
CA SER A 427 17.92 -12.09 -6.53
C SER A 427 18.89 -11.36 -5.59
N ASN A 428 19.94 -10.74 -6.13
CA ASN A 428 20.89 -9.94 -5.36
C ASN A 428 21.50 -10.74 -4.19
N ASN A 429 22.17 -11.84 -4.52
CA ASN A 429 22.88 -12.71 -3.59
C ASN A 429 24.24 -13.11 -4.19
N LEU A 430 24.91 -14.09 -3.59
CA LEU A 430 26.19 -14.65 -4.05
C LEU A 430 26.02 -16.10 -4.57
N LEU A 431 24.83 -16.47 -5.05
CA LEU A 431 24.53 -17.83 -5.50
C LEU A 431 25.33 -18.17 -6.76
N VAL A 432 25.76 -19.41 -6.87
CA VAL A 432 26.59 -19.94 -7.98
C VAL A 432 26.06 -21.29 -8.47
N GLY A 433 26.68 -21.83 -9.53
CA GLY A 433 26.24 -23.07 -10.16
C GLY A 433 25.02 -22.87 -11.06
N GLY A 434 24.49 -23.96 -11.60
CA GLY A 434 23.37 -23.89 -12.54
C GLY A 434 22.00 -23.82 -11.88
N ILE A 435 21.01 -23.37 -12.64
CA ILE A 435 19.59 -23.53 -12.29
C ILE A 435 19.30 -25.04 -12.27
N PRO A 436 18.88 -25.63 -11.13
CA PRO A 436 18.75 -27.08 -11.02
C PRO A 436 17.59 -27.60 -11.89
N LEU A 437 17.81 -28.70 -12.62
CA LEU A 437 16.78 -29.31 -13.49
C LEU A 437 15.51 -29.71 -12.72
N SER A 438 15.66 -30.03 -11.43
CA SER A 438 14.57 -30.37 -10.52
C SER A 438 13.60 -29.21 -10.25
N ILE A 439 13.93 -27.97 -10.63
CA ILE A 439 12.98 -26.85 -10.56
C ILE A 439 11.69 -27.13 -11.34
N SER A 440 11.74 -28.01 -12.35
CA SER A 440 10.60 -28.59 -13.06
C SER A 440 9.52 -29.19 -12.13
N GLY A 441 9.90 -29.64 -10.94
CA GLY A 441 8.99 -30.19 -9.93
C GLY A 441 8.11 -29.14 -9.24
N CYS A 442 8.48 -27.85 -9.30
CA CYS A 442 7.67 -26.73 -8.80
C CYS A 442 6.52 -26.43 -9.78
N GLN A 443 5.51 -27.29 -9.82
CA GLN A 443 4.48 -27.30 -10.87
C GLN A 443 3.63 -26.02 -10.90
N ASN A 444 3.50 -25.31 -9.78
CA ASN A 444 2.71 -24.08 -9.66
C ASN A 444 3.55 -22.80 -9.70
N LEU A 445 4.84 -22.88 -10.05
CA LEU A 445 5.76 -21.75 -10.03
C LEU A 445 5.42 -20.75 -11.14
N GLU A 446 4.94 -19.57 -10.76
CA GLU A 446 4.57 -18.49 -11.68
C GLU A 446 5.65 -17.39 -11.73
N PHE A 447 6.38 -17.19 -10.64
CA PHE A 447 7.38 -16.12 -10.53
C PHE A 447 8.72 -16.69 -10.09
N LEU A 448 9.73 -16.50 -10.95
CA LEU A 448 11.12 -16.84 -10.69
C LEU A 448 12.00 -15.62 -10.91
N ASP A 449 12.60 -15.13 -9.83
CA ASP A 449 13.62 -14.08 -9.88
C ASP A 449 14.90 -14.54 -9.17
N ILE A 450 16.00 -14.61 -9.92
CA ILE A 450 17.33 -14.97 -9.43
C ILE A 450 18.39 -14.01 -9.99
N HIS A 451 18.00 -12.80 -10.42
CA HIS A 451 18.91 -11.83 -11.04
C HIS A 451 20.04 -11.38 -10.10
N SER A 452 21.12 -10.82 -10.65
CA SER A 452 22.27 -10.31 -9.89
C SER A 452 22.85 -11.35 -8.93
N ASN A 453 23.33 -12.45 -9.49
CA ASN A 453 24.00 -13.54 -8.80
C ASN A 453 25.23 -14.00 -9.62
N GLY A 454 25.85 -15.12 -9.24
CA GLY A 454 26.91 -15.79 -9.98
C GLY A 454 26.46 -17.09 -10.68
N ILE A 455 25.18 -17.21 -11.06
CA ILE A 455 24.61 -18.42 -11.67
C ILE A 455 25.27 -18.70 -13.02
N THR A 456 25.66 -19.95 -13.25
CA THR A 456 26.37 -20.44 -14.45
C THR A 456 25.55 -21.50 -15.20
N GLY A 457 26.11 -22.07 -16.27
CA GLY A 457 25.43 -23.10 -17.07
C GLY A 457 24.37 -22.50 -18.01
N SER A 458 23.57 -23.36 -18.64
CA SER A 458 22.53 -22.92 -19.57
C SER A 458 21.19 -22.70 -18.90
N VAL A 459 20.30 -21.95 -19.55
CA VAL A 459 18.87 -21.93 -19.19
C VAL A 459 18.30 -23.33 -19.37
N PRO A 460 17.74 -23.98 -18.34
CA PRO A 460 17.23 -25.34 -18.45
C PRO A 460 16.03 -25.47 -19.39
N ASP A 461 16.05 -26.52 -20.19
CA ASP A 461 14.93 -27.01 -21.01
C ASP A 461 13.69 -27.43 -20.19
N SER A 462 13.87 -27.64 -18.89
CA SER A 462 12.88 -28.18 -17.96
C SER A 462 12.25 -27.12 -17.05
N LEU A 463 12.28 -25.83 -17.41
CA LEU A 463 11.58 -24.80 -16.63
C LEU A 463 10.06 -25.11 -16.51
N PRO A 464 9.42 -24.85 -15.35
CA PRO A 464 7.98 -25.07 -15.18
C PRO A 464 7.14 -24.27 -16.18
N ARG A 465 6.16 -24.93 -16.80
CA ARG A 465 5.29 -24.31 -17.82
C ARG A 465 4.32 -23.27 -17.26
N SER A 466 4.13 -23.26 -15.95
CA SER A 466 3.31 -22.28 -15.20
C SER A 466 3.98 -20.90 -15.09
N LEU A 467 5.27 -20.78 -15.43
CA LEU A 467 6.01 -19.53 -15.29
C LEU A 467 5.40 -18.40 -16.13
N GLN A 468 5.12 -17.29 -15.45
CA GLN A 468 4.64 -16.03 -16.01
C GLN A 468 5.74 -14.96 -16.00
N TYR A 469 6.62 -14.99 -15.00
CA TYR A 469 7.73 -14.05 -14.84
C TYR A 469 9.03 -14.80 -14.61
N VAL A 470 10.02 -14.53 -15.46
CA VAL A 470 11.38 -15.06 -15.32
C VAL A 470 12.38 -13.92 -15.44
N ASP A 471 13.12 -13.68 -14.37
CA ASP A 471 14.29 -12.80 -14.37
C ASP A 471 15.52 -13.56 -13.87
N VAL A 472 16.46 -13.78 -14.78
CA VAL A 472 17.76 -14.40 -14.52
C VAL A 472 18.89 -13.49 -14.98
N SER A 473 18.60 -12.20 -15.14
CA SER A 473 19.55 -11.22 -15.65
C SER A 473 20.74 -11.01 -14.72
N ASP A 474 21.82 -10.42 -15.22
CA ASP A 474 23.03 -10.09 -14.45
C ASP A 474 23.61 -11.31 -13.75
N ASN A 475 23.95 -12.32 -14.56
CA ASN A 475 24.50 -13.61 -14.14
C ASN A 475 25.60 -14.05 -15.13
N ARG A 476 26.02 -15.31 -15.08
CA ARG A 476 27.05 -15.90 -15.96
C ARG A 476 26.50 -17.08 -16.76
N LEU A 477 25.23 -17.02 -17.14
CA LEU A 477 24.60 -18.07 -17.95
C LEU A 477 25.21 -18.12 -19.35
N THR A 478 25.42 -19.32 -19.87
CA THR A 478 26.05 -19.60 -21.17
C THR A 478 25.16 -20.49 -22.05
N GLY A 479 25.61 -20.79 -23.26
CA GLY A 479 24.86 -21.64 -24.20
C GLY A 479 23.78 -20.86 -24.96
N SER A 480 22.94 -21.59 -25.69
CA SER A 480 21.88 -21.01 -26.51
C SER A 480 20.49 -21.16 -25.89
N LEU A 481 19.57 -20.30 -26.32
CA LEU A 481 18.15 -20.45 -26.02
C LEU A 481 17.57 -21.52 -26.96
N THR A 482 17.02 -22.60 -26.40
CA THR A 482 16.50 -23.73 -27.18
C THR A 482 15.03 -23.51 -27.59
N HIS A 483 14.56 -24.28 -28.56
CA HIS A 483 13.14 -24.32 -28.98
C HIS A 483 12.16 -24.58 -27.82
N ARG A 484 12.61 -25.13 -26.69
CA ARG A 484 11.75 -25.39 -25.53
C ARG A 484 11.25 -24.14 -24.83
N ILE A 485 11.84 -22.97 -25.09
CA ILE A 485 11.31 -21.71 -24.56
C ILE A 485 9.83 -21.52 -24.96
N GLY A 486 9.44 -21.97 -26.15
CA GLY A 486 8.05 -21.94 -26.62
C GLY A 486 7.08 -22.79 -25.79
N SER A 487 7.56 -23.66 -24.91
CA SER A 487 6.71 -24.42 -23.98
C SER A 487 6.21 -23.59 -22.79
N LEU A 488 6.80 -22.41 -22.54
CA LEU A 488 6.38 -21.47 -21.50
C LEU A 488 5.25 -20.58 -22.02
N THR A 489 4.09 -21.17 -22.31
CA THR A 489 2.96 -20.47 -22.94
C THR A 489 2.30 -19.41 -22.03
N GLU A 490 2.54 -19.50 -20.72
CA GLU A 490 2.05 -18.56 -19.72
C GLU A 490 2.99 -17.35 -19.52
N LEU A 491 4.16 -17.36 -20.16
CA LEU A 491 5.21 -16.36 -19.95
C LEU A 491 4.76 -14.98 -20.41
N THR A 492 4.81 -14.01 -19.50
CA THR A 492 4.49 -12.59 -19.74
C THR A 492 5.73 -11.72 -19.75
N LYS A 493 6.76 -12.05 -18.96
CA LYS A 493 8.01 -11.30 -18.90
C LYS A 493 9.19 -12.25 -18.84
N LEU A 494 10.14 -12.04 -19.74
CA LEU A 494 11.40 -12.76 -19.80
C LEU A 494 12.56 -11.78 -19.82
N ASN A 495 13.40 -11.84 -18.78
CA ASN A 495 14.61 -11.03 -18.68
C ASN A 495 15.83 -11.94 -18.51
N LEU A 496 16.66 -11.99 -19.56
CA LEU A 496 17.91 -12.75 -19.63
C LEU A 496 19.13 -11.82 -19.77
N ALA A 497 18.94 -10.51 -19.60
CA ALA A 497 19.97 -9.53 -19.91
C ALA A 497 21.27 -9.70 -19.10
N LYS A 498 22.40 -9.18 -19.57
CA LYS A 498 23.68 -9.20 -18.86
C LYS A 498 24.11 -10.62 -18.48
N ASN A 499 24.21 -11.48 -19.48
CA ASN A 499 24.69 -12.86 -19.35
C ASN A 499 25.71 -13.15 -20.46
N GLN A 500 26.07 -14.42 -20.63
CA GLN A 500 26.99 -14.90 -21.69
C GLN A 500 26.24 -15.84 -22.65
N LEU A 501 24.94 -15.63 -22.84
CA LEU A 501 24.11 -16.43 -23.75
C LEU A 501 24.50 -16.15 -25.21
N SER A 502 24.34 -17.12 -26.08
CA SER A 502 24.81 -17.06 -27.47
C SER A 502 23.91 -17.83 -28.43
N GLY A 503 24.23 -17.79 -29.73
CA GLY A 503 23.42 -18.44 -30.77
C GLY A 503 22.22 -17.60 -31.18
N GLU A 504 21.28 -18.22 -31.90
CA GLU A 504 20.10 -17.56 -32.45
C GLU A 504 18.92 -17.56 -31.46
N ILE A 505 17.96 -16.65 -31.67
CA ILE A 505 16.66 -16.70 -30.98
C ILE A 505 15.78 -17.73 -31.71
N PRO A 506 15.26 -18.77 -31.03
CA PRO A 506 14.43 -19.81 -31.65
C PRO A 506 13.06 -19.27 -32.06
N ALA A 507 12.59 -19.68 -33.24
CA ALA A 507 11.28 -19.27 -33.80
C ALA A 507 10.10 -19.66 -32.88
N GLU A 508 10.25 -20.74 -32.10
CA GLU A 508 9.24 -21.22 -31.17
C GLU A 508 8.89 -20.22 -30.06
N ILE A 509 9.68 -19.14 -29.86
CA ILE A 509 9.35 -18.05 -28.94
C ILE A 509 7.99 -17.40 -29.25
N LEU A 510 7.50 -17.51 -30.50
CA LEU A 510 6.14 -17.11 -30.87
C LEU A 510 5.06 -17.80 -30.03
N SER A 511 5.34 -19.01 -29.55
CA SER A 511 4.41 -19.79 -28.71
C SER A 511 4.20 -19.16 -27.33
N CYS A 512 5.12 -18.31 -26.87
CA CYS A 512 4.94 -17.44 -25.71
C CYS A 512 4.00 -16.27 -26.04
N SER A 513 2.78 -16.57 -26.48
CA SER A 513 1.81 -15.60 -27.01
C SER A 513 1.37 -14.51 -26.02
N LYS A 514 1.60 -14.74 -24.71
CA LYS A 514 1.33 -13.78 -23.62
C LYS A 514 2.52 -12.87 -23.30
N LEU A 515 3.66 -13.03 -24.00
CA LEU A 515 4.90 -12.31 -23.71
C LEU A 515 4.75 -10.82 -24.01
N GLN A 516 4.84 -10.00 -22.98
CA GLN A 516 4.73 -8.54 -23.02
C GLN A 516 6.07 -7.83 -22.97
N LEU A 517 7.03 -8.42 -22.27
CA LEU A 517 8.37 -7.90 -22.13
C LEU A 517 9.39 -9.00 -22.43
N LEU A 518 10.29 -8.71 -23.37
CA LEU A 518 11.45 -9.52 -23.67
C LEU A 518 12.71 -8.67 -23.57
N ASN A 519 13.62 -9.04 -22.67
CA ASN A 519 14.92 -8.41 -22.54
C ASN A 519 16.04 -9.45 -22.66
N LEU A 520 16.80 -9.37 -23.74
CA LEU A 520 17.94 -10.21 -24.07
C LEU A 520 19.24 -9.39 -24.16
N GLY A 521 19.21 -8.12 -23.75
CA GLY A 521 20.32 -7.21 -23.96
C GLY A 521 21.60 -7.62 -23.21
N ASP A 522 22.76 -7.18 -23.70
CA ASP A 522 24.07 -7.44 -23.09
C ASP A 522 24.36 -8.94 -22.97
N ASN A 523 24.44 -9.59 -24.14
CA ASN A 523 24.71 -11.02 -24.32
C ASN A 523 25.54 -11.22 -25.60
N GLY A 524 25.71 -12.47 -26.04
CA GLY A 524 26.37 -12.87 -27.27
C GLY A 524 25.44 -13.49 -28.31
N PHE A 525 24.14 -13.17 -28.32
CA PHE A 525 23.21 -13.67 -29.34
C PHE A 525 23.63 -13.18 -30.74
N SER A 526 23.45 -14.02 -31.75
CA SER A 526 23.90 -13.78 -33.13
C SER A 526 22.86 -14.24 -34.15
N GLY A 527 23.17 -14.08 -35.44
CA GLY A 527 22.24 -14.38 -36.54
C GLY A 527 21.27 -13.23 -36.81
N GLU A 528 20.23 -13.51 -37.60
CA GLU A 528 19.16 -12.55 -37.86
C GLU A 528 18.14 -12.51 -36.72
N ILE A 529 17.48 -11.35 -36.54
CA ILE A 529 16.34 -11.26 -35.63
C ILE A 529 15.17 -12.07 -36.25
N PRO A 530 14.59 -13.06 -35.56
CA PRO A 530 13.51 -13.85 -36.12
C PRO A 530 12.24 -13.01 -36.29
N LYS A 531 11.56 -13.19 -37.43
CA LYS A 531 10.29 -12.50 -37.74
C LYS A 531 9.18 -12.80 -36.74
N GLU A 532 9.26 -13.96 -36.10
CA GLU A 532 8.34 -14.49 -35.10
C GLU A 532 8.17 -13.55 -33.91
N LEU A 533 9.21 -12.78 -33.53
CA LEU A 533 9.10 -11.76 -32.49
C LEU A 533 8.10 -10.66 -32.85
N GLY A 534 8.04 -10.27 -34.13
CA GLY A 534 7.07 -9.31 -34.64
C GLY A 534 5.62 -9.84 -34.65
N GLN A 535 5.46 -11.15 -34.52
CA GLN A 535 4.16 -11.83 -34.56
C GLN A 535 3.60 -12.15 -33.16
N ILE A 536 4.33 -11.83 -32.08
CA ILE A 536 3.86 -12.03 -30.71
C ILE A 536 2.80 -10.96 -30.40
N PRO A 537 1.52 -11.33 -30.21
CA PRO A 537 0.43 -10.36 -30.15
C PRO A 537 0.43 -9.51 -28.89
N ALA A 538 1.01 -10.02 -27.80
CA ALA A 538 1.04 -9.36 -26.50
C ALA A 538 2.31 -8.54 -26.26
N LEU A 539 3.25 -8.47 -27.22
CA LEU A 539 4.55 -7.81 -27.04
C LEU A 539 4.40 -6.28 -27.11
N GLU A 540 3.84 -5.71 -26.04
CA GLU A 540 3.38 -4.33 -25.97
C GLU A 540 4.28 -3.46 -25.07
N ILE A 541 4.99 -4.05 -24.10
CA ILE A 541 5.73 -3.26 -23.10
C ILE A 541 7.13 -2.91 -23.61
N SER A 542 7.96 -3.92 -23.86
CA SER A 542 9.38 -3.70 -24.18
C SER A 542 9.99 -4.87 -24.92
N LEU A 543 10.74 -4.55 -25.96
CA LEU A 543 11.66 -5.46 -26.64
C LEU A 543 13.07 -4.86 -26.59
N ASN A 544 13.96 -5.50 -25.82
CA ASN A 544 15.35 -5.09 -25.72
C ASN A 544 16.27 -6.23 -26.20
N LEU A 545 17.01 -5.96 -27.26
CA LEU A 545 18.00 -6.83 -27.91
C LEU A 545 19.38 -6.17 -27.96
N SER A 546 19.60 -5.08 -27.20
CA SER A 546 20.79 -4.24 -27.29
C SER A 546 22.07 -4.98 -26.93
N CYS A 547 23.24 -4.53 -27.39
CA CYS A 547 24.54 -5.08 -27.00
C CYS A 547 24.61 -6.60 -27.24
N ASN A 548 24.40 -7.01 -28.49
CA ASN A 548 24.50 -8.40 -28.95
C ASN A 548 25.29 -8.43 -30.28
N GLN A 549 25.20 -9.52 -31.03
CA GLN A 549 25.83 -9.70 -32.33
C GLN A 549 24.81 -9.95 -33.45
N PHE A 550 23.56 -9.46 -33.29
CA PHE A 550 22.53 -9.61 -34.31
C PHE A 550 22.93 -8.90 -35.60
N SER A 551 22.61 -9.51 -36.74
CA SER A 551 22.93 -9.01 -38.09
C SER A 551 21.71 -9.04 -39.00
N GLY A 552 21.85 -8.52 -40.22
CA GLY A 552 20.77 -8.49 -41.20
C GLY A 552 19.78 -7.35 -40.91
N LYS A 553 18.59 -7.43 -41.51
CA LYS A 553 17.60 -6.35 -41.47
C LYS A 553 16.59 -6.53 -40.35
N ILE A 554 15.94 -5.44 -39.94
CA ILE A 554 14.73 -5.51 -39.09
C ILE A 554 13.64 -6.26 -39.87
N PRO A 555 13.06 -7.36 -39.33
CA PRO A 555 12.02 -8.11 -40.02
C PRO A 555 10.77 -7.28 -40.30
N SER A 556 10.17 -7.39 -41.48
CA SER A 556 8.98 -6.62 -41.86
C SER A 556 7.79 -6.75 -40.89
N HIS A 557 7.69 -7.89 -40.21
CA HIS A 557 6.64 -8.19 -39.22
C HIS A 557 6.75 -7.30 -37.97
N PHE A 558 7.87 -6.62 -37.73
CA PHE A 558 7.96 -5.64 -36.65
C PHE A 558 6.99 -4.47 -36.86
N SER A 559 6.54 -4.21 -38.09
CA SER A 559 5.49 -3.23 -38.35
C SER A 559 4.13 -3.60 -37.71
N ASP A 560 3.93 -4.87 -37.35
CA ASP A 560 2.71 -5.36 -36.67
C ASP A 560 2.74 -5.10 -35.16
N LEU A 561 3.89 -4.77 -34.57
CA LEU A 561 4.07 -4.46 -33.13
C LEU A 561 3.53 -3.07 -32.75
N ASN A 562 2.39 -2.66 -33.30
CA ASN A 562 1.87 -1.29 -33.23
C ASN A 562 1.53 -0.80 -31.80
N LYS A 563 1.50 -1.69 -30.81
CA LYS A 563 1.32 -1.38 -29.38
C LYS A 563 2.61 -1.31 -28.58
N LEU A 564 3.76 -1.65 -29.17
CA LEU A 564 5.05 -1.69 -28.48
C LEU A 564 5.45 -0.30 -27.96
N GLY A 565 5.76 -0.21 -26.66
CA GLY A 565 6.18 1.03 -26.01
C GLY A 565 7.69 1.30 -26.07
N VAL A 566 8.51 0.25 -25.95
CA VAL A 566 9.98 0.38 -25.88
C VAL A 566 10.64 -0.59 -26.86
N LEU A 567 11.52 -0.07 -27.71
CA LEU A 567 12.37 -0.87 -28.60
C LEU A 567 13.84 -0.43 -28.45
N ASP A 568 14.69 -1.34 -28.01
CA ASP A 568 16.14 -1.14 -27.98
C ASP A 568 16.83 -2.26 -28.76
N ILE A 569 17.46 -1.88 -29.87
CA ILE A 569 18.23 -2.78 -30.74
C ILE A 569 19.65 -2.24 -30.97
N SER A 570 20.09 -1.32 -30.11
CA SER A 570 21.39 -0.66 -30.20
C SER A 570 22.57 -1.62 -30.02
N HIS A 571 23.77 -1.22 -30.43
CA HIS A 571 25.01 -2.01 -30.28
C HIS A 571 24.87 -3.44 -30.85
N ASN A 572 24.57 -3.53 -32.15
CA ASN A 572 24.49 -4.76 -32.91
C ASN A 572 25.17 -4.55 -34.29
N LYS A 573 24.92 -5.44 -35.25
CA LYS A 573 25.40 -5.38 -36.64
C LYS A 573 24.23 -5.32 -37.63
N LEU A 574 23.13 -4.68 -37.22
CA LEU A 574 21.89 -4.60 -38.01
C LEU A 574 22.05 -3.58 -39.14
N GLU A 575 21.44 -3.87 -40.28
CA GLU A 575 21.53 -3.06 -41.49
C GLU A 575 20.14 -2.77 -42.09
N GLY A 576 20.12 -1.99 -43.18
CA GLY A 576 18.91 -1.64 -43.93
C GLY A 576 18.21 -0.37 -43.43
N SER A 577 16.97 -0.17 -43.91
CA SER A 577 16.14 1.01 -43.62
C SER A 577 15.30 0.83 -42.35
N LEU A 578 14.99 1.95 -41.68
CA LEU A 578 14.10 2.02 -40.51
C LEU A 578 12.60 2.16 -40.88
N ASP A 579 12.23 2.14 -42.17
CA ASP A 579 10.85 2.29 -42.64
C ASP A 579 9.86 1.30 -42.00
N VAL A 580 10.33 0.09 -41.65
CA VAL A 580 9.53 -0.93 -40.96
C VAL A 580 8.95 -0.42 -39.63
N LEU A 581 9.66 0.50 -38.96
CA LEU A 581 9.27 1.07 -37.68
C LEU A 581 8.34 2.29 -37.81
N ALA A 582 8.07 2.77 -39.03
CA ALA A 582 7.28 3.99 -39.27
C ALA A 582 5.85 3.90 -38.70
N ASN A 583 5.30 2.68 -38.64
CA ASN A 583 3.92 2.42 -38.19
C ASN A 583 3.80 2.15 -36.67
N LEU A 584 4.88 2.22 -35.91
CA LEU A 584 4.88 1.98 -34.46
C LEU A 584 4.39 3.21 -33.68
N GLN A 585 3.08 3.45 -33.71
CA GLN A 585 2.46 4.67 -33.17
C GLN A 585 2.53 4.81 -31.64
N ASN A 586 2.67 3.70 -30.91
CA ASN A 586 2.73 3.69 -29.44
C ASN A 586 4.16 3.70 -28.89
N LEU A 587 5.17 3.77 -29.75
CA LEU A 587 6.56 3.77 -29.34
C LEU A 587 6.88 5.06 -28.57
N VAL A 588 7.38 4.89 -27.34
CA VAL A 588 7.81 5.98 -26.45
C VAL A 588 9.33 6.07 -26.41
N PHE A 589 10.02 4.94 -26.59
CA PHE A 589 11.47 4.86 -26.60
C PHE A 589 11.96 4.02 -27.77
N LEU A 590 12.95 4.53 -28.50
CA LEU A 590 13.65 3.83 -29.55
C LEU A 590 15.15 4.09 -29.42
N ASN A 591 15.96 3.04 -29.37
CA ASN A 591 17.41 3.16 -29.53
C ASN A 591 17.92 2.18 -30.60
N VAL A 592 18.54 2.74 -31.64
CA VAL A 592 19.10 2.00 -32.78
C VAL A 592 20.59 2.31 -32.98
N SER A 593 21.19 3.07 -32.04
CA SER A 593 22.58 3.51 -32.12
C SER A 593 23.56 2.33 -32.22
N PHE A 594 24.75 2.58 -32.76
CA PHE A 594 25.81 1.58 -32.93
C PHE A 594 25.35 0.34 -33.70
N ASN A 595 24.87 0.58 -34.92
CA ASN A 595 24.51 -0.41 -35.94
C ASN A 595 25.00 0.09 -37.33
N ASP A 596 24.63 -0.62 -38.39
CA ASP A 596 24.96 -0.33 -39.78
C ASP A 596 23.70 0.10 -40.58
N PHE A 597 22.71 0.74 -39.93
CA PHE A 597 21.50 1.20 -40.60
C PHE A 597 21.79 2.30 -41.63
N SER A 598 20.98 2.34 -42.69
CA SER A 598 21.12 3.29 -43.80
C SER A 598 19.77 3.71 -44.39
N GLY A 599 19.75 4.83 -45.09
CA GLY A 599 18.54 5.37 -45.72
C GLY A 599 17.94 6.55 -44.96
N GLU A 600 16.78 6.99 -45.43
CA GLU A 600 16.07 8.13 -44.84
C GLU A 600 15.38 7.70 -43.53
N LEU A 601 15.40 8.57 -42.52
CA LEU A 601 14.60 8.36 -41.31
C LEU A 601 13.10 8.50 -41.60
N PRO A 602 12.24 7.62 -41.06
CA PRO A 602 10.79 7.73 -41.22
C PRO A 602 10.27 9.11 -40.82
N ASN A 603 9.49 9.74 -41.70
CA ASN A 603 9.00 11.09 -41.48
C ASN A 603 7.75 11.11 -40.57
N THR A 604 7.92 10.76 -39.30
CA THR A 604 6.85 10.77 -38.29
C THR A 604 7.17 11.74 -37.14
N PRO A 605 6.17 12.22 -36.38
CA PRO A 605 6.40 13.10 -35.23
C PRO A 605 7.34 12.51 -34.17
N PHE A 606 7.35 11.17 -34.05
CA PHE A 606 8.22 10.45 -33.14
C PHE A 606 9.70 10.57 -33.56
N PHE A 607 10.02 10.17 -34.80
CA PHE A 607 11.40 10.21 -35.32
C PHE A 607 11.98 11.63 -35.39
N ARG A 608 11.15 12.66 -35.61
CA ARG A 608 11.60 14.07 -35.57
C ARG A 608 12.04 14.56 -34.19
N LYS A 609 11.56 13.90 -33.13
CA LYS A 609 11.90 14.23 -31.73
C LYS A 609 12.92 13.28 -31.13
N LEU A 610 13.38 12.30 -31.90
CA LEU A 610 14.32 11.30 -31.41
C LEU A 610 15.69 11.96 -31.14
N PRO A 611 16.27 11.78 -29.94
CA PRO A 611 17.63 12.23 -29.66
C PRO A 611 18.63 11.70 -30.67
N LEU A 612 19.57 12.54 -31.13
CA LEU A 612 20.63 12.11 -32.05
C LEU A 612 21.54 11.03 -31.44
N SER A 613 21.63 10.97 -30.11
CA SER A 613 22.33 9.89 -29.40
C SER A 613 21.76 8.51 -29.72
N ASP A 614 20.44 8.42 -29.90
CA ASP A 614 19.72 7.16 -30.12
C ASP A 614 19.87 6.65 -31.57
N LEU A 615 20.48 7.47 -32.43
CA LEU A 615 20.82 7.19 -33.82
C LEU A 615 22.34 7.07 -34.05
N ALA A 616 23.15 7.33 -33.02
CA ALA A 616 24.59 7.50 -33.15
C ALA A 616 25.27 6.31 -33.83
N SER A 617 26.39 6.56 -34.50
CA SER A 617 27.22 5.56 -35.18
C SER A 617 26.57 4.79 -36.33
N ASN A 618 25.41 5.21 -36.84
CA ASN A 618 24.82 4.72 -38.09
C ASN A 618 25.12 5.70 -39.25
N GLN A 619 26.26 5.54 -39.92
CA GLN A 619 26.75 6.52 -40.92
C GLN A 619 25.86 6.66 -42.17
N GLY A 620 25.03 5.66 -42.46
CA GLY A 620 24.16 5.66 -43.64
C GLY A 620 22.81 6.35 -43.43
N LEU A 621 22.46 6.76 -42.21
CA LEU A 621 21.16 7.38 -41.89
C LEU A 621 21.17 8.89 -42.18
N TYR A 622 20.08 9.42 -42.74
CA TYR A 622 19.91 10.85 -42.99
C TYR A 622 18.45 11.30 -42.84
N ILE A 623 18.23 12.61 -42.69
CA ILE A 623 16.90 13.24 -42.62
C ILE A 623 16.63 13.99 -43.92
N ALA A 624 15.55 13.69 -44.65
CA ALA A 624 15.19 14.49 -45.82
C ALA A 624 14.67 15.89 -45.41
N GLY A 625 15.22 16.92 -46.06
CA GLY A 625 14.78 18.31 -45.88
C GLY A 625 15.68 19.20 -44.99
N GLY A 626 16.84 18.72 -44.55
CA GLY A 626 17.85 19.54 -43.86
C GLY A 626 18.80 20.25 -44.83
N VAL A 627 18.82 21.58 -44.78
CA VAL A 627 19.82 22.47 -45.38
C VAL A 627 21.22 21.86 -45.28
N GLY A 628 21.93 21.80 -46.41
CA GLY A 628 23.32 21.35 -46.45
C GLY A 628 24.17 22.12 -45.46
N THR A 629 24.85 21.42 -44.57
CA THR A 629 26.07 21.93 -44.00
C THR A 629 27.14 21.93 -45.10
N PRO A 630 28.00 22.97 -45.19
CA PRO A 630 28.95 23.07 -46.28
C PRO A 630 29.90 21.88 -46.24
N GLY A 631 30.08 21.25 -47.39
CA GLY A 631 31.15 20.29 -47.60
C GLY A 631 32.48 20.92 -47.23
N VAL A 632 33.18 20.32 -46.26
CA VAL A 632 34.61 20.51 -46.15
C VAL A 632 35.24 19.63 -47.21
N HIS A 633 35.46 20.21 -48.38
CA HIS A 633 36.46 19.72 -49.32
C HIS A 633 37.82 19.67 -48.59
N LEU A 634 38.36 18.47 -48.42
CA LEU A 634 39.80 18.28 -48.41
C LEU A 634 40.13 17.24 -49.49
N ALA A 635 40.87 17.73 -50.48
CA ALA A 635 41.30 17.05 -51.70
C ALA A 635 42.30 15.91 -51.41
N PRO A 636 42.62 15.05 -52.41
CA PRO A 636 43.32 13.79 -52.20
C PRO A 636 44.85 13.97 -52.22
N GLY A 637 45.55 13.21 -51.37
CA GLY A 637 47.01 13.12 -51.40
C GLY A 637 47.48 11.98 -50.50
N GLY A 638 48.05 10.93 -51.09
CA GLY A 638 48.55 9.76 -50.37
C GLY A 638 49.82 10.03 -49.55
N HIS A 639 50.03 9.23 -48.51
CA HIS A 639 51.20 8.35 -48.39
C HIS A 639 51.11 7.54 -47.09
N THR A 640 51.40 6.24 -47.23
CA THR A 640 51.60 5.23 -46.20
C THR A 640 52.75 5.56 -45.23
N ARG A 641 52.61 5.06 -43.99
CA ARG A 641 53.57 4.97 -42.86
C ARG A 641 53.57 6.15 -41.86
N SER A 642 52.81 5.98 -40.77
CA SER A 642 53.33 6.00 -39.38
C SER A 642 52.17 5.84 -38.38
N ALA A 643 51.71 4.60 -38.15
CA ALA A 643 50.67 4.28 -37.17
C ALA A 643 51.17 3.41 -35.99
N MET A 644 52.45 3.06 -35.96
CA MET A 644 53.00 2.07 -35.01
C MET A 644 53.66 2.70 -33.77
N GLU A 645 54.04 3.99 -33.81
CA GLU A 645 54.78 4.63 -32.70
C GLU A 645 53.87 5.36 -31.69
N LEU A 646 52.67 5.79 -32.10
CA LEU A 646 51.70 6.44 -31.20
C LEU A 646 51.02 5.45 -30.25
N LEU A 647 50.82 4.19 -30.67
CA LEU A 647 50.09 3.18 -29.89
C LEU A 647 50.82 2.78 -28.59
N MET A 648 52.16 2.76 -28.60
CA MET A 648 52.96 2.36 -27.44
C MET A 648 53.01 3.43 -26.34
N SER A 649 52.92 4.70 -26.71
CA SER A 649 52.91 5.83 -25.75
C SER A 649 51.59 5.97 -24.99
N VAL A 650 50.48 5.56 -25.61
CA VAL A 650 49.13 5.56 -25.00
C VAL A 650 48.97 4.40 -24.03
N LEU A 651 49.57 3.24 -24.32
CA LEU A 651 49.51 2.06 -23.44
C LEU A 651 50.29 2.23 -22.13
N LEU A 652 51.41 2.94 -22.15
CA LEU A 652 52.22 3.24 -20.95
C LEU A 652 51.61 4.34 -20.06
N SER A 653 50.91 5.30 -20.66
CA SER A 653 50.21 6.35 -19.91
C SER A 653 48.90 5.85 -19.29
N ALA A 654 48.15 5.00 -19.98
CA ALA A 654 46.93 4.38 -19.45
C ALA A 654 47.19 3.47 -18.24
N SER A 655 48.29 2.72 -18.26
CA SER A 655 48.67 1.82 -17.15
C SER A 655 49.11 2.58 -15.89
N ALA A 656 49.81 3.71 -16.03
CA ALA A 656 50.14 4.59 -14.91
C ALA A 656 48.90 5.24 -14.29
N VAL A 657 47.93 5.67 -15.11
CA VAL A 657 46.66 6.26 -14.66
C VAL A 657 45.81 5.24 -13.91
N LEU A 658 45.76 3.99 -14.36
CA LEU A 658 45.04 2.91 -13.68
C LEU A 658 45.64 2.54 -12.33
N VAL A 659 46.98 2.55 -12.21
CA VAL A 659 47.67 2.31 -10.94
C VAL A 659 47.44 3.47 -9.96
N LEU A 660 47.47 4.71 -10.44
CA LEU A 660 47.17 5.89 -9.63
C LEU A 660 45.69 5.93 -9.20
N LEU A 661 44.76 5.50 -10.06
CA LEU A 661 43.35 5.32 -9.72
C LEU A 661 43.15 4.22 -8.68
N ALA A 662 43.86 3.09 -8.78
CA ALA A 662 43.79 2.03 -7.78
C ALA A 662 44.33 2.49 -6.42
N ILE A 663 45.44 3.24 -6.40
CA ILE A 663 45.99 3.85 -5.18
C ILE A 663 45.04 4.90 -4.62
N TYR A 664 44.46 5.76 -5.48
CA TYR A 664 43.46 6.75 -5.08
C TYR A 664 42.22 6.09 -4.49
N MET A 665 41.71 5.01 -5.08
CA MET A 665 40.56 4.26 -4.57
C MET A 665 40.89 3.57 -3.23
N LEU A 666 42.11 3.07 -3.05
CA LEU A 666 42.58 2.51 -1.78
C LEU A 666 42.74 3.58 -0.68
N VAL A 667 43.17 4.79 -1.04
CA VAL A 667 43.28 5.94 -0.12
C VAL A 667 41.90 6.51 0.20
N ARG A 668 41.00 6.61 -0.78
CA ARG A 668 39.61 7.06 -0.60
C ARG A 668 38.80 6.08 0.26
N ALA A 669 39.02 4.77 0.10
CA ALA A 669 38.46 3.74 0.97
C ALA A 669 38.97 3.82 2.42
N ARG A 670 40.09 4.52 2.68
CA ARG A 670 40.61 4.76 4.04
C ARG A 670 40.26 6.13 4.62
N ILE A 671 39.74 7.09 3.85
CA ILE A 671 39.63 8.51 4.28
C ILE A 671 38.19 9.09 4.14
N GLY A 672 37.22 8.40 3.56
CA GLY A 672 35.89 8.98 3.30
C GLY A 672 34.87 8.96 4.45
N SER A 673 35.05 9.78 5.49
CA SER A 673 33.96 10.46 6.21
C SER A 673 34.21 11.96 6.14
N HIS A 674 33.14 12.71 5.82
CA HIS A 674 33.03 14.16 5.56
C HIS A 674 33.08 14.60 4.09
N GLY A 675 31.90 15.04 3.61
CA GLY A 675 31.68 15.68 2.32
C GLY A 675 31.65 17.21 2.41
N LEU A 676 31.98 17.86 1.29
CA LEU A 676 31.72 19.26 0.98
C LEU A 676 31.09 19.33 -0.43
N MET A 677 30.09 20.20 -0.58
CA MET A 677 29.15 20.30 -1.71
C MET A 677 29.77 20.99 -2.94
N GLU A 678 29.47 20.50 -4.15
CA GLU A 678 29.71 21.21 -5.42
C GLU A 678 28.70 20.84 -6.54
N ASP A 679 28.03 21.88 -7.04
CA ASP A 679 27.31 22.10 -8.32
C ASP A 679 26.13 21.19 -8.74
N ASP A 680 24.90 21.75 -8.71
CA ASP A 680 23.58 21.11 -8.90
C ASP A 680 22.85 21.64 -10.16
N THR A 681 23.31 21.23 -11.35
CA THR A 681 22.53 21.41 -12.59
C THR A 681 21.37 20.40 -12.63
N TRP A 682 20.13 20.87 -12.71
CA TRP A 682 18.94 20.03 -12.79
C TRP A 682 18.66 19.54 -14.22
N GLU A 683 18.44 18.25 -14.37
CA GLU A 683 17.84 17.63 -15.55
C GLU A 683 16.33 17.49 -15.33
N MET A 684 15.51 17.84 -16.32
CA MET A 684 14.05 17.84 -16.20
C MET A 684 13.37 17.48 -17.51
N THR A 685 12.41 16.55 -17.44
CA THR A 685 11.56 16.17 -18.58
C THR A 685 10.11 16.20 -18.15
N LEU A 686 9.28 16.92 -18.91
CA LEU A 686 7.83 16.97 -18.73
C LEU A 686 7.15 16.27 -19.90
N TYR A 687 6.23 15.36 -19.60
CA TYR A 687 5.46 14.63 -20.61
C TYR A 687 4.22 15.41 -21.08
N GLN A 688 3.97 16.58 -20.48
CA GLN A 688 2.87 17.50 -20.78
C GLN A 688 3.33 18.95 -20.74
N LYS A 689 2.49 19.85 -21.27
CA LYS A 689 2.75 21.29 -21.23
C LYS A 689 2.40 21.84 -19.84
N LEU A 690 3.35 21.75 -18.91
CA LEU A 690 3.30 22.38 -17.57
C LEU A 690 4.35 23.49 -17.53
N GLU A 691 4.01 24.64 -16.94
CA GLU A 691 4.91 25.80 -16.83
C GLU A 691 5.23 26.09 -15.35
N PHE A 692 6.35 25.57 -14.86
CA PHE A 692 6.89 25.84 -13.52
C PHE A 692 8.41 25.66 -13.48
N SER A 693 9.09 26.23 -12.48
CA SER A 693 10.51 25.99 -12.22
C SER A 693 10.73 24.93 -11.14
N VAL A 694 11.89 24.26 -11.14
CA VAL A 694 12.21 23.27 -10.09
C VAL A 694 12.26 23.92 -8.69
N ASP A 695 12.66 25.19 -8.60
CA ASP A 695 12.66 25.94 -7.33
C ASP A 695 11.25 26.09 -6.74
N ASP A 696 10.22 26.22 -7.59
CA ASP A 696 8.82 26.28 -7.15
C ASP A 696 8.38 24.95 -6.52
N ILE A 697 8.91 23.84 -7.01
CA ILE A 697 8.68 22.51 -6.44
C ILE A 697 9.42 22.34 -5.13
N VAL A 698 10.73 22.60 -5.11
CA VAL A 698 11.59 22.33 -3.95
C VAL A 698 11.16 23.13 -2.72
N LYS A 699 10.70 24.37 -2.89
CA LYS A 699 10.16 25.20 -1.79
C LYS A 699 8.92 24.59 -1.13
N ASN A 700 8.17 23.75 -1.84
CA ASN A 700 6.97 23.11 -1.33
C ASN A 700 7.23 21.73 -0.70
N LEU A 701 8.45 21.19 -0.75
CA LEU A 701 8.81 19.90 -0.16
C LEU A 701 9.04 20.01 1.37
N THR A 702 8.01 20.43 2.09
CA THR A 702 8.02 20.58 3.55
C THR A 702 7.18 19.49 4.22
N SER A 703 7.45 19.19 5.49
CA SER A 703 6.73 18.19 6.28
C SER A 703 5.21 18.42 6.31
N ALA A 704 4.77 19.68 6.26
CA ALA A 704 3.36 20.07 6.25
C ALA A 704 2.62 19.70 4.95
N ASN A 705 3.36 19.42 3.87
CA ASN A 705 2.82 19.07 2.57
C ASN A 705 2.90 17.58 2.26
N VAL A 706 3.39 16.75 3.18
CA VAL A 706 3.46 15.30 3.00
C VAL A 706 2.05 14.70 2.93
N ILE A 707 1.79 13.90 1.90
CA ILE A 707 0.52 13.20 1.68
C ILE A 707 0.67 11.67 1.62
N GLY A 708 1.91 11.16 1.69
CA GLY A 708 2.19 9.73 1.82
C GLY A 708 3.68 9.45 1.91
N THR A 709 4.05 8.42 2.66
CA THR A 709 5.42 7.93 2.81
C THR A 709 5.43 6.44 2.48
N GLY A 710 6.36 6.01 1.63
CA GLY A 710 6.48 4.60 1.24
C GLY A 710 7.92 4.18 1.06
N SER A 711 8.14 2.92 0.71
CA SER A 711 9.48 2.31 0.63
C SER A 711 10.44 2.94 -0.40
N SER A 712 9.94 3.75 -1.34
CA SER A 712 10.74 4.38 -2.40
C SER A 712 10.78 5.90 -2.30
N GLY A 713 10.11 6.52 -1.33
CA GLY A 713 10.18 7.96 -1.13
C GLY A 713 9.02 8.56 -0.35
N VAL A 714 9.02 9.89 -0.31
CA VAL A 714 7.97 10.72 0.32
C VAL A 714 7.20 11.46 -0.76
N VAL A 715 5.88 11.43 -0.71
CA VAL A 715 4.98 12.12 -1.62
C VAL A 715 4.47 13.39 -0.96
N TYR A 716 4.62 14.51 -1.66
CA TYR A 716 4.21 15.84 -1.24
C TYR A 716 3.08 16.35 -2.14
N ARG A 717 2.13 17.07 -1.56
CA ARG A 717 1.18 17.92 -2.29
C ARG A 717 1.87 19.24 -2.61
N VAL A 718 1.96 19.60 -3.88
CA VAL A 718 2.58 20.85 -4.34
C VAL A 718 1.56 21.67 -5.12
N ILE A 719 1.45 22.96 -4.79
CA ILE A 719 0.63 23.93 -5.50
C ILE A 719 1.55 24.69 -6.46
N LEU A 720 1.31 24.59 -7.76
CA LEU A 720 2.05 25.28 -8.80
C LEU A 720 1.68 26.77 -8.86
N PRO A 721 2.52 27.65 -9.45
CA PRO A 721 2.24 29.09 -9.56
C PRO A 721 0.93 29.44 -10.28
N ASN A 722 0.46 28.55 -11.16
CA ASN A 722 -0.81 28.67 -11.89
C ASN A 722 -2.04 28.22 -11.06
N GLY A 723 -1.85 27.78 -9.81
CA GLY A 723 -2.90 27.29 -8.91
C GLY A 723 -3.26 25.81 -9.06
N GLU A 724 -2.64 25.09 -10.01
CA GLU A 724 -2.83 23.64 -10.17
C GLU A 724 -2.11 22.86 -9.05
N MET A 725 -2.74 21.79 -8.57
CA MET A 725 -2.14 20.89 -7.59
C MET A 725 -1.56 19.66 -8.28
N ILE A 726 -0.32 19.32 -7.93
CA ILE A 726 0.35 18.10 -8.34
C ILE A 726 0.84 17.31 -7.11
N ALA A 727 1.02 16.00 -7.29
CA ALA A 727 1.72 15.17 -6.32
C ALA A 727 3.19 15.02 -6.75
N VAL A 728 4.12 15.29 -5.83
CA VAL A 728 5.56 15.19 -6.09
C VAL A 728 6.15 14.14 -5.18
N LYS A 729 6.66 13.05 -5.75
CA LYS A 729 7.38 12.02 -5.01
C LYS A 729 8.87 12.34 -5.02
N LYS A 730 9.45 12.52 -3.84
CA LYS A 730 10.89 12.65 -3.61
C LYS A 730 11.44 11.28 -3.21
N MET A 731 12.43 10.79 -3.95
CA MET A 731 13.10 9.52 -3.64
C MET A 731 13.94 9.64 -2.36
N TRP A 732 14.13 8.54 -1.63
CA TRP A 732 14.90 8.53 -0.37
C TRP A 732 16.39 8.83 -0.58
N SER A 733 16.99 8.28 -1.64
CA SER A 733 18.39 8.52 -2.01
C SER A 733 18.52 8.92 -3.49
N SER A 734 19.51 9.78 -3.79
CA SER A 734 19.87 10.14 -5.17
C SER A 734 20.70 9.06 -5.87
N GLU A 735 21.14 8.02 -5.17
CA GLU A 735 21.88 6.89 -5.74
C GLU A 735 20.96 5.78 -6.28
N GLU A 736 19.67 5.74 -5.90
CA GLU A 736 18.66 4.74 -6.34
C GLU A 736 18.16 4.96 -7.78
N SER A 737 19.08 5.01 -8.74
CA SER A 737 18.77 5.28 -10.15
C SER A 737 17.93 4.18 -10.79
N GLY A 738 17.93 2.95 -10.26
CA GLY A 738 17.12 1.87 -10.78
C GLY A 738 15.63 2.00 -10.50
N ALA A 739 15.24 2.37 -9.28
CA ALA A 739 13.83 2.48 -8.91
C ALA A 739 13.23 3.69 -9.61
N PHE A 740 13.96 4.81 -9.60
CA PHE A 740 13.60 6.03 -10.32
C PHE A 740 13.43 5.78 -11.82
N ASN A 741 14.40 5.13 -12.49
CA ASN A 741 14.29 4.85 -13.93
C ASN A 741 13.24 3.78 -14.24
N SER A 742 13.07 2.77 -13.38
CA SER A 742 12.03 1.75 -13.54
C SER A 742 10.64 2.36 -13.42
N GLU A 743 10.44 3.31 -12.51
CA GLU A 743 9.17 4.01 -12.32
C GLU A 743 8.88 4.98 -13.47
N ILE A 744 9.90 5.68 -13.97
CA ILE A 744 9.81 6.49 -15.21
C ILE A 744 9.43 5.62 -16.42
N GLN A 745 10.12 4.50 -16.63
CA GLN A 745 9.89 3.61 -17.77
C GLN A 745 8.54 2.91 -17.70
N THR A 746 8.13 2.50 -16.49
CA THR A 746 6.88 1.76 -16.26
C THR A 746 5.67 2.69 -16.29
N LEU A 747 5.68 3.80 -15.55
CA LEU A 747 4.51 4.68 -15.48
C LEU A 747 4.47 5.75 -16.56
N GLY A 748 5.61 6.11 -17.15
CA GLY A 748 5.66 7.01 -18.30
C GLY A 748 5.04 6.39 -19.56
N SER A 749 4.98 5.06 -19.64
CA SER A 749 4.42 4.29 -20.77
C SER A 749 2.98 3.80 -20.53
N ILE A 750 2.46 3.86 -19.30
CA ILE A 750 1.10 3.42 -18.98
C ILE A 750 0.12 4.59 -19.10
N ARG A 751 -0.84 4.48 -20.02
CA ARG A 751 -2.02 5.35 -20.09
C ARG A 751 -3.28 4.56 -19.78
N HIS A 752 -3.69 4.59 -18.51
CA HIS A 752 -4.87 3.88 -18.05
C HIS A 752 -5.70 4.75 -17.09
N LYS A 753 -7.03 4.75 -17.25
CA LYS A 753 -7.96 5.59 -16.47
C LYS A 753 -7.94 5.38 -14.94
N ASN A 754 -7.40 4.26 -14.49
CA ASN A 754 -7.32 3.89 -13.07
C ASN A 754 -5.89 3.88 -12.51
N ILE A 755 -4.92 4.44 -13.24
CA ILE A 755 -3.52 4.52 -12.80
C ILE A 755 -3.14 5.99 -12.73
N VAL A 756 -2.53 6.40 -11.62
CA VAL A 756 -2.07 7.78 -11.42
C VAL A 756 -1.02 8.09 -12.48
N ARG A 757 -1.29 9.13 -13.27
CA ARG A 757 -0.50 9.48 -14.44
C ARG A 757 0.77 10.22 -14.05
N LEU A 758 1.90 9.79 -14.61
CA LEU A 758 3.18 10.47 -14.48
C LEU A 758 3.22 11.70 -15.42
N LEU A 759 3.41 12.88 -14.85
CA LEU A 759 3.46 14.18 -15.54
C LEU A 759 4.87 14.52 -16.03
N GLY A 760 5.89 14.02 -15.36
CA GLY A 760 7.29 14.29 -15.66
C GLY A 760 8.20 13.91 -14.49
N TRP A 761 9.46 14.28 -14.61
CA TRP A 761 10.47 14.05 -13.58
C TRP A 761 11.56 15.13 -13.65
N CYS A 762 12.27 15.30 -12.53
CA CYS A 762 13.53 16.04 -12.53
C CYS A 762 14.55 15.39 -11.59
N SER A 763 15.84 15.56 -11.88
CA SER A 763 16.91 15.07 -11.03
C SER A 763 18.14 15.96 -11.08
N ASN A 764 18.88 16.00 -9.98
CA ASN A 764 20.26 16.47 -9.91
C ASN A 764 21.10 15.42 -9.15
N LYS A 765 22.33 15.75 -8.75
CA LYS A 765 23.20 14.81 -8.02
C LYS A 765 22.66 14.42 -6.64
N ASN A 766 21.81 15.26 -6.05
CA ASN A 766 21.36 15.18 -4.66
C ASN A 766 19.89 14.78 -4.51
N LEU A 767 19.07 14.96 -5.55
CA LEU A 767 17.62 14.81 -5.50
C LEU A 767 17.08 14.20 -6.80
N LYS A 768 16.09 13.32 -6.65
CA LYS A 768 15.31 12.74 -7.74
C LYS A 768 13.82 12.91 -7.42
N LEU A 769 13.08 13.55 -8.31
CA LEU A 769 11.67 13.90 -8.12
C LEU A 769 10.82 13.36 -9.28
N LEU A 770 9.67 12.78 -8.96
CA LEU A 770 8.65 12.33 -9.91
C LEU A 770 7.38 13.16 -9.72
N PHE A 771 6.77 13.61 -10.81
CA PHE A 771 5.58 14.46 -10.81
C PHE A 771 4.36 13.67 -11.26
N TYR A 772 3.25 13.76 -10.53
CA TYR A 772 2.02 13.03 -10.80
C TYR A 772 0.79 13.94 -10.73
N ASP A 773 -0.30 13.50 -11.36
CA ASP A 773 -1.63 14.08 -11.13
C ASP A 773 -1.99 14.00 -9.64
N TYR A 774 -2.46 15.12 -9.07
CA TYR A 774 -3.00 15.14 -7.72
C TYR A 774 -4.44 14.59 -7.73
N LEU A 775 -4.72 13.57 -6.92
CA LEU A 775 -6.06 13.02 -6.75
C LEU A 775 -6.69 13.54 -5.45
N PRO A 776 -7.67 14.44 -5.50
CA PRO A 776 -8.17 15.12 -4.31
C PRO A 776 -8.89 14.19 -3.32
N HIS A 777 -9.44 13.04 -3.74
CA HIS A 777 -10.28 12.15 -2.89
C HIS A 777 -10.03 10.63 -3.04
N GLY A 778 -8.83 10.20 -3.44
CA GLY A 778 -8.53 8.77 -3.63
C GLY A 778 -7.44 8.24 -2.72
N LYS A 779 -7.80 7.47 -1.68
CA LYS A 779 -6.91 6.39 -1.21
C LYS A 779 -6.68 5.46 -2.40
N LEU A 780 -5.44 5.05 -2.66
CA LEU A 780 -5.12 3.93 -3.55
C LEU A 780 -5.48 2.60 -2.87
N GLU A 781 -6.72 2.48 -2.42
CA GLU A 781 -7.36 1.21 -2.10
C GLU A 781 -8.18 0.81 -3.33
N PHE A 782 -7.99 -0.42 -3.81
CA PHE A 782 -8.60 -1.00 -5.02
C PHE A 782 -7.94 -0.66 -6.37
N THR A 783 -6.66 -1.00 -6.50
CA THR A 783 -6.09 -1.84 -7.60
C THR A 783 -4.55 -1.87 -7.61
N SER A 784 -3.85 -1.28 -6.66
CA SER A 784 -2.38 -1.17 -6.70
C SER A 784 -1.59 -2.03 -5.70
N SER A 785 -2.23 -2.72 -4.73
CA SER A 785 -1.53 -3.57 -3.76
C SER A 785 -0.98 -4.90 -4.34
N ARG A 786 -1.11 -5.13 -5.65
CA ARG A 786 -0.48 -6.27 -6.36
C ARG A 786 0.51 -5.89 -7.48
N CYS A 787 0.81 -4.61 -7.69
CA CYS A 787 1.73 -4.19 -8.76
C CYS A 787 2.88 -3.26 -8.31
N TRP A 788 3.00 -2.97 -7.01
CA TRP A 788 4.09 -2.13 -6.48
C TRP A 788 5.11 -2.86 -5.59
N GLN A 789 5.07 -4.20 -5.57
CA GLN A 789 6.23 -4.99 -5.13
C GLN A 789 6.99 -5.44 -6.37
N GLY A 790 8.10 -4.74 -6.66
CA GLY A 790 9.10 -5.21 -7.62
C GLY A 790 9.55 -4.15 -8.60
N ARG A 791 10.51 -3.33 -8.19
CA ARG A 791 11.82 -3.21 -8.86
C ARG A 791 12.70 -2.19 -8.12
N SER A 792 13.65 -2.77 -7.39
CA SER A 792 15.07 -2.41 -7.37
C SER A 792 15.43 -0.93 -7.58
N ARG A 793 16.24 -0.37 -6.69
CA ARG A 793 17.67 -0.67 -6.63
C ARG A 793 18.37 -0.06 -5.42
N MET A 794 19.36 -0.83 -4.96
CA MET A 794 20.72 -0.39 -4.63
C MET A 794 21.01 1.11 -4.60
N GLY A 795 21.71 1.48 -3.52
CA GLY A 795 22.58 2.63 -3.39
C GLY A 795 21.81 3.83 -2.86
N GLY A 796 22.01 4.28 -1.63
CA GLY A 796 23.06 3.97 -0.67
C GLY A 796 22.73 4.52 0.71
#